data_AF-A0A6N8XIX0-F1
#
_entry.id   AF-A0A6N8XIX0-F1
#
_cell.length_a   1.000
_cell.length_b   1.000
_cell.length_c   1.000
_cell.angle_alpha   90.00
_cell.angle_beta   90.00
_cell.angle_gamma   90.00
#
_symmetry.space_group_name_H-M   'P 1'
#
loop_
_entity.id
_entity.type
_entity.pdbx_description
1 polymer ?
#
loop_
_entity_poly.entity_id
_entity_poly.type
_entity_poly.pdbx_seq_one_letter_code
_entity_poly.pdbx_strand_id
1 'polypeptide(L)'
;MVEEDYWLSGDRFYSFASTYPLFCGHPRLIVSKAEAPPRAVPLGEVSWRSAGADWQSLPDALGSWEVRHVHGGVLRHHGRLGLLPDALSLAVEPTSESEGHLVLGNGQGVGIACDANGTDIEVERAAGQVRMRLTAVDAFNPPADVALRLRWPGARELRVWAPFPGAGARFLKNGEPLADNTIAVDDLYGVRATAMSTDETQRFWIDGELKAEDVASVKRVAHFRLALRKAGVRHELALVEVDSTLRLLLGASAAQDARVSIRIVDAEHEYEALEVRRFAAVLKHDPGMESVLVHPPVEHPGVTTFEALPISRTDIEPITLTPVGAPDAPVCARLPDELSSSDEPWLVVLRGDGGIRAEPTVVGGRSSHLDTDAILSLSEALALANATDRARAVEAALAHMVAEEDQSRQESDWAFVNEMLHCLEGVPSSASDLVSALPRCPQALVRCLFGVDPGLRTRIWQLDDELPFSWLLIKRLIWRTEVRTAFDAMCRELRGVVEEPERLASEHVLAVLEEGTKHIGGLDTLVTDIEAMLEGGELSGDFVQLVREERDRQRQQHVQLLVSEDRWPPGYTRQDWSEVLREPRLLKFGGWDPESYRWRQPTFDTPVAAAWCCFASVPTPQTPFLVKRMRAHEPGWFDIAYRAAWYELACIQDRARKNRND
;
A
#
# COMPACT_ATOMS: atom_id res chain seq x y z
N MET A 1 22.37 -6.47 37.55
CA MET A 1 20.98 -6.79 37.94
C MET A 1 20.42 -7.63 36.81
N VAL A 2 20.03 -8.88 37.09
CA VAL A 2 19.37 -9.71 36.09
C VAL A 2 17.93 -9.22 35.98
N GLU A 3 17.52 -8.85 34.78
CA GLU A 3 16.16 -8.37 34.50
C GLU A 3 15.17 -9.52 34.73
N GLU A 4 14.14 -9.26 35.54
CA GLU A 4 13.09 -10.21 35.87
C GLU A 4 11.82 -9.82 35.12
N ASP A 5 11.29 -10.73 34.30
CA ASP A 5 10.05 -10.50 33.57
C ASP A 5 8.86 -11.12 34.32
N TYR A 6 7.75 -10.38 34.38
CA TYR A 6 6.54 -10.76 35.09
C TYR A 6 5.32 -10.75 34.18
N TRP A 7 4.49 -11.80 34.22
CA TRP A 7 3.20 -11.83 33.54
C TRP A 7 2.18 -12.70 34.26
N LEU A 8 0.90 -12.49 33.97
CA LEU A 8 -0.20 -13.28 34.49
C LEU A 8 -0.55 -14.42 33.50
N SER A 9 -0.74 -15.63 34.03
CA SER A 9 -1.08 -16.83 33.26
C SER A 9 -2.33 -17.51 33.85
N GLY A 10 -3.31 -17.84 33.01
CA GLY A 10 -4.57 -18.47 33.40
C GLY A 10 -5.56 -18.49 32.23
N ASP A 11 -6.75 -19.05 32.46
CA ASP A 11 -7.80 -19.13 31.44
C ASP A 11 -8.39 -17.75 31.17
N ARG A 12 -8.27 -17.28 29.92
CA ARG A 12 -8.68 -15.91 29.55
C ARG A 12 -10.12 -15.88 29.06
N PHE A 13 -10.86 -14.90 29.56
CA PHE A 13 -12.12 -14.51 28.96
C PHE A 13 -11.85 -13.43 27.92
N TYR A 14 -12.28 -13.66 26.69
CA TYR A 14 -12.02 -12.73 25.60
C TYR A 14 -13.03 -11.57 25.63
N SER A 15 -12.52 -10.34 25.69
CA SER A 15 -13.33 -9.12 25.61
C SER A 15 -12.63 -8.11 24.70
N PHE A 16 -13.33 -7.70 23.63
CA PHE A 16 -12.73 -7.08 22.45
C PHE A 16 -12.06 -5.71 22.70
N ALA A 17 -12.56 -4.95 23.69
CA ALA A 17 -12.08 -3.60 24.00
C ALA A 17 -11.70 -3.41 25.49
N SER A 18 -11.37 -4.49 26.20
CA SER A 18 -10.95 -4.38 27.60
C SER A 18 -9.52 -3.82 27.72
N THR A 19 -9.34 -2.81 28.56
CA THR A 19 -8.02 -2.20 28.84
C THR A 19 -7.13 -3.04 29.76
N TYR A 20 -7.65 -4.15 30.28
CA TYR A 20 -6.93 -5.09 31.15
C TYR A 20 -7.40 -6.52 30.90
N PRO A 21 -6.56 -7.54 31.20
CA PRO A 21 -6.92 -8.94 31.01
C PRO A 21 -8.08 -9.37 31.92
N LEU A 22 -9.00 -10.16 31.36
CA LEU A 22 -10.06 -10.84 32.10
C LEU A 22 -9.73 -12.33 32.18
N PHE A 23 -9.86 -12.91 33.37
CA PHE A 23 -9.58 -14.32 33.63
C PHE A 23 -10.82 -15.02 34.18
N CYS A 24 -11.09 -16.23 33.69
CA CYS A 24 -11.98 -17.18 34.34
C CYS A 24 -11.17 -17.88 35.43
N GLY A 25 -11.54 -17.62 36.68
CA GLY A 25 -10.77 -18.06 37.84
C GLY A 25 -9.51 -17.24 38.10
N HIS A 26 -8.71 -17.72 39.06
CA HIS A 26 -7.54 -16.99 39.54
C HIS A 26 -6.31 -17.23 38.64
N PRO A 27 -5.74 -16.18 38.02
CA PRO A 27 -4.49 -16.30 37.29
C PRO A 27 -3.32 -16.48 38.26
N ARG A 28 -2.25 -17.10 37.76
CA ARG A 28 -0.96 -17.22 38.45
C ARG A 28 -0.02 -16.14 37.93
N LEU A 29 0.64 -15.43 38.84
CA LEU A 29 1.74 -14.55 38.50
C LEU A 29 2.99 -15.39 38.24
N ILE A 30 3.57 -15.27 37.05
CA ILE A 30 4.77 -15.98 36.63
C ILE A 30 5.93 -14.98 36.61
N VAL A 31 7.10 -15.41 37.08
CA VAL A 31 8.36 -14.69 36.96
C VAL A 31 9.36 -15.51 36.16
N SER A 32 10.02 -14.87 35.19
CA SER A 32 11.11 -15.44 34.40
C SER A 32 12.41 -14.71 34.68
N LYS A 33 13.52 -15.46 34.63
CA LYS A 33 14.89 -14.94 34.66
C LYS A 33 15.64 -15.54 33.49
N ALA A 34 16.56 -14.79 32.89
CA ALA A 34 17.28 -15.18 31.66
C ALA A 34 17.90 -16.61 31.68
N GLU A 35 18.24 -17.15 32.85
CA GLU A 35 18.90 -18.46 33.00
C GLU A 35 18.09 -19.48 33.82
N ALA A 36 16.82 -19.20 34.15
CA ALA A 36 15.98 -20.11 34.93
C ALA A 36 14.61 -20.31 34.29
N PRO A 37 14.03 -21.52 34.36
CA PRO A 37 12.68 -21.74 33.86
C PRO A 37 11.68 -20.83 34.58
N PRO A 38 10.65 -20.33 33.88
CA PRO A 38 9.60 -19.53 34.49
C PRO A 38 8.97 -20.25 35.67
N ARG A 39 8.79 -19.53 36.79
CA ARG A 39 8.17 -20.08 38.01
C ARG A 39 6.97 -19.25 38.42
N ALA A 40 5.99 -19.91 39.01
CA ALA A 40 4.89 -19.20 39.66
C ALA A 40 5.37 -18.54 40.95
N VAL A 41 4.94 -17.30 41.18
CA VAL A 41 5.10 -16.60 42.46
C VAL A 41 4.13 -17.24 43.47
N PRO A 42 4.59 -17.60 44.68
CA PRO A 42 3.70 -18.14 45.71
C PRO A 42 2.56 -17.17 46.02
N LEU A 43 1.33 -17.69 46.12
CA LEU A 43 0.12 -16.89 46.37
C LEU A 43 0.23 -15.99 47.60
N GLY A 44 0.94 -16.42 48.65
CA GLY A 44 1.15 -15.63 49.86
C GLY A 44 2.05 -14.40 49.67
N GLU A 45 2.81 -14.32 48.58
CA GLU A 45 3.61 -13.14 48.22
C GLU A 45 2.86 -12.17 47.30
N VAL A 46 1.71 -12.58 46.77
CA VAL A 46 0.90 -11.78 45.86
C VAL A 46 -0.24 -11.14 46.65
N SER A 47 -0.30 -9.81 46.61
CA SER A 47 -1.39 -9.06 47.24
C SER A 47 -2.36 -8.54 46.18
N TRP A 48 -3.63 -8.47 46.57
CA TRP A 48 -4.74 -8.08 45.72
C TRP A 48 -5.49 -6.94 46.37
N ARG A 49 -6.04 -6.02 45.60
CA ARG A 49 -7.01 -5.06 46.11
C ARG A 49 -8.03 -4.71 45.06
N SER A 50 -9.20 -4.30 45.50
CA SER A 50 -10.12 -3.58 44.64
C SER A 50 -9.78 -2.09 44.68
N ALA A 51 -10.16 -1.33 43.65
CA ALA A 51 -9.84 0.10 43.57
C ALA A 51 -10.29 0.85 44.85
N GLY A 52 -9.35 1.52 45.53
CA GLY A 52 -9.61 2.26 46.77
C GLY A 52 -9.78 1.41 48.04
N ALA A 53 -9.55 0.10 48.00
CA ALA A 53 -9.54 -0.78 49.18
C ALA A 53 -8.12 -1.12 49.64
N ASP A 54 -8.02 -1.68 50.85
CA ASP A 54 -6.76 -2.20 51.38
C ASP A 54 -6.30 -3.47 50.66
N TRP A 55 -4.99 -3.69 50.68
CA TRP A 55 -4.37 -4.88 50.09
C TRP A 55 -4.62 -6.12 50.95
N GLN A 56 -5.07 -7.20 50.31
CA GLN A 56 -5.44 -8.46 50.94
C GLN A 56 -4.79 -9.66 50.23
N SER A 57 -4.87 -10.82 50.88
CA SER A 57 -4.60 -12.12 50.27
C SER A 57 -5.65 -12.45 49.19
N LEU A 58 -5.44 -13.54 48.44
CA LEU A 58 -6.28 -13.96 47.31
C LEU A 58 -7.77 -13.68 47.55
N PRO A 59 -8.45 -12.90 46.68
CA PRO A 59 -9.83 -12.52 46.90
C PRO A 59 -10.78 -13.66 46.53
N ASP A 60 -11.78 -13.94 47.35
CA ASP A 60 -12.88 -14.86 46.98
C ASP A 60 -13.94 -14.16 46.10
N ALA A 61 -13.87 -12.83 45.97
CA ALA A 61 -14.85 -12.02 45.27
C ALA A 61 -14.47 -11.74 43.80
N LEU A 62 -15.48 -11.76 42.93
CA LEU A 62 -15.36 -11.49 41.49
C LEU A 62 -15.29 -9.98 41.21
N GLY A 63 -14.91 -9.63 39.98
CA GLY A 63 -14.90 -8.25 39.49
C GLY A 63 -13.50 -7.69 39.18
N SER A 64 -13.34 -6.37 39.22
CA SER A 64 -12.07 -5.69 38.88
C SER A 64 -11.10 -5.64 40.07
N TRP A 65 -9.85 -6.04 39.83
CA TRP A 65 -8.79 -6.16 40.83
C TRP A 65 -7.48 -5.55 40.34
N GLU A 66 -6.71 -5.03 41.29
CA GLU A 66 -5.28 -4.78 41.13
C GLU A 66 -4.49 -5.88 41.84
N VAL A 67 -3.41 -6.31 41.21
CA VAL A 67 -2.49 -7.32 41.74
C VAL A 67 -1.10 -6.73 41.86
N ARG A 68 -0.38 -7.07 42.93
CA ARG A 68 1.03 -6.71 43.09
C ARG A 68 1.86 -7.83 43.69
N HIS A 69 3.15 -7.82 43.37
CA HIS A 69 4.16 -8.61 44.04
C HIS A 69 5.20 -7.68 44.68
N VAL A 70 5.37 -7.81 46.00
CA VAL A 70 6.39 -7.08 46.75
C VAL A 70 7.36 -8.10 47.32
N HIS A 71 8.63 -8.03 46.90
CA HIS A 71 9.67 -8.94 47.37
C HIS A 71 10.83 -8.14 47.96
N GLY A 72 11.15 -8.41 49.24
CA GLY A 72 12.19 -7.68 49.97
C GLY A 72 11.86 -6.20 50.18
N GLY A 73 10.58 -5.84 50.30
CA GLY A 73 10.13 -4.45 50.45
C GLY A 73 10.09 -3.63 49.15
N VAL A 74 10.49 -4.23 48.01
CA VAL A 74 10.47 -3.59 46.69
C VAL A 74 9.29 -4.10 45.87
N LEU A 75 8.54 -3.17 45.25
CA LEU A 75 7.48 -3.50 44.29
C LEU A 75 8.12 -4.07 43.02
N ARG A 76 7.81 -5.33 42.69
CA ARG A 76 8.33 -6.04 41.52
C ARG A 76 7.35 -6.06 40.35
N HIS A 77 6.06 -6.14 40.65
CA HIS A 77 5.01 -6.15 39.66
C HIS A 77 3.77 -5.44 40.20
N HIS A 78 3.07 -4.71 39.34
CA HIS A 78 1.74 -4.15 39.58
C HIS A 78 0.94 -4.20 38.28
N GLY A 79 -0.31 -4.66 38.36
CA GLY A 79 -1.19 -4.75 37.20
C GLY A 79 -2.66 -4.73 37.59
N ARG A 80 -3.53 -4.49 36.62
CA ARG A 80 -4.99 -4.57 36.76
C ARG A 80 -5.52 -5.78 35.99
N LEU A 81 -6.56 -6.42 36.50
CA LEU A 81 -7.24 -7.54 35.87
C LEU A 81 -8.71 -7.64 36.30
N GLY A 82 -9.50 -8.44 35.60
CA GLY A 82 -10.85 -8.84 36.01
C GLY A 82 -10.92 -10.33 36.31
N LEU A 83 -11.66 -10.69 37.36
CA LEU A 83 -11.93 -12.07 37.76
C LEU A 83 -13.39 -12.42 37.48
N LEU A 84 -13.58 -13.50 36.73
CA LEU A 84 -14.85 -14.09 36.34
C LEU A 84 -14.93 -15.52 36.90
N PRO A 85 -16.14 -16.12 37.03
CA PRO A 85 -16.28 -17.52 37.41
C PRO A 85 -15.52 -18.46 36.45
N ASP A 86 -14.94 -19.55 36.99
CA ASP A 86 -14.08 -20.50 36.26
C ASP A 86 -14.69 -21.03 34.95
N ALA A 87 -16.01 -21.22 34.90
CA ALA A 87 -16.71 -21.79 33.75
C ALA A 87 -17.57 -20.77 32.98
N LEU A 88 -17.38 -19.46 33.20
CA LEU A 88 -18.17 -18.46 32.52
C LEU A 88 -17.82 -18.43 31.02
N SER A 89 -18.83 -18.44 30.16
CA SER A 89 -18.67 -18.29 28.72
C SER A 89 -19.63 -17.26 28.16
N LEU A 90 -19.27 -16.69 27.01
CA LEU A 90 -20.11 -15.78 26.25
C LEU A 90 -20.15 -16.26 24.80
N ALA A 91 -21.36 -16.59 24.33
CA ALA A 91 -21.64 -16.90 22.95
C ALA A 91 -22.44 -15.77 22.31
N VAL A 92 -22.29 -15.64 20.99
CA VAL A 92 -22.96 -14.64 20.16
C VAL A 92 -23.81 -15.39 19.18
N GLU A 93 -25.09 -15.07 19.10
CA GLU A 93 -26.07 -15.73 18.25
C GLU A 93 -26.81 -14.69 17.42
N PRO A 94 -26.31 -14.38 16.21
CA PRO A 94 -26.95 -13.39 15.35
C PRO A 94 -28.32 -13.83 14.87
N THR A 95 -29.22 -12.88 14.66
CA THR A 95 -30.57 -13.17 14.15
C THR A 95 -30.89 -12.36 12.90
N SER A 96 -30.66 -11.05 12.92
CA SER A 96 -30.71 -10.16 11.76
C SER A 96 -29.65 -9.05 11.88
N GLU A 97 -29.57 -8.12 10.93
CA GLU A 97 -28.59 -7.02 10.96
C GLU A 97 -28.75 -6.11 12.20
N SER A 98 -29.99 -5.91 12.66
CA SER A 98 -30.32 -5.01 13.76
C SER A 98 -30.67 -5.73 15.06
N GLU A 99 -30.64 -7.06 15.10
CA GLU A 99 -30.93 -7.83 16.31
C GLU A 99 -30.20 -9.16 16.41
N GLY A 100 -29.98 -9.59 17.64
CA GLY A 100 -29.53 -10.94 17.94
C GLY A 100 -29.41 -11.19 19.42
N HIS A 101 -28.71 -12.24 19.79
CA HIS A 101 -28.59 -12.66 21.17
C HIS A 101 -27.15 -12.77 21.63
N LEU A 102 -26.90 -12.35 22.86
CA LEU A 102 -25.71 -12.69 23.62
C LEU A 102 -26.11 -13.72 24.68
N VAL A 103 -25.41 -14.85 24.73
CA VAL A 103 -25.70 -15.95 25.66
C VAL A 103 -24.55 -16.12 26.62
N LEU A 104 -24.81 -15.81 27.89
CA LEU A 104 -23.87 -16.02 28.98
C LEU A 104 -24.08 -17.42 29.57
N GLY A 105 -23.14 -18.33 29.30
CA GLY A 105 -23.12 -19.68 29.87
C GLY A 105 -22.60 -19.66 31.31
N ASN A 106 -23.21 -20.50 32.17
CA ASN A 106 -22.89 -20.56 33.62
C ASN A 106 -23.03 -19.21 34.34
N GLY A 107 -23.95 -18.37 33.87
CA GLY A 107 -24.20 -17.02 34.36
C GLY A 107 -25.16 -16.92 35.56
N GLN A 108 -25.37 -17.98 36.33
CA GLN A 108 -26.34 -17.94 37.43
C GLN A 108 -26.01 -16.86 38.46
N GLY A 109 -27.03 -16.11 38.86
CA GLY A 109 -26.90 -15.06 39.87
C GLY A 109 -26.20 -13.77 39.41
N VAL A 110 -25.72 -13.68 38.17
CA VAL A 110 -25.13 -12.43 37.66
C VAL A 110 -26.24 -11.42 37.33
N GLY A 111 -26.17 -10.23 37.89
CA GLY A 111 -26.88 -9.05 37.43
C GLY A 111 -26.23 -8.53 36.15
N ILE A 112 -27.05 -8.23 35.15
CA ILE A 112 -26.59 -7.71 33.86
C ILE A 112 -27.27 -6.37 33.64
N ALA A 113 -26.47 -5.36 33.29
CA ALA A 113 -26.93 -4.14 32.67
C ALA A 113 -26.12 -3.92 31.38
N CYS A 114 -26.69 -3.25 30.39
CA CYS A 114 -25.95 -2.82 29.21
C CYS A 114 -25.75 -1.31 29.31
N ASP A 115 -24.51 -0.84 29.13
CA ASP A 115 -24.25 0.57 28.86
C ASP A 115 -24.50 0.80 27.37
N ALA A 116 -25.78 0.90 27.01
CA ALA A 116 -26.20 1.03 25.64
C ALA A 116 -26.55 2.47 25.30
N ASN A 117 -25.63 3.18 24.65
CA ASN A 117 -26.06 4.25 23.74
C ASN A 117 -26.53 3.55 22.46
N GLY A 118 -27.82 3.69 22.12
CA GLY A 118 -28.36 3.19 20.85
C GLY A 118 -28.66 1.68 20.78
N THR A 119 -28.84 0.97 21.90
CA THR A 119 -29.26 -0.45 21.91
C THR A 119 -30.26 -0.74 23.02
N ASP A 120 -31.35 -1.42 22.67
CA ASP A 120 -32.30 -1.96 23.64
C ASP A 120 -31.91 -3.40 24.02
N ILE A 121 -32.14 -3.77 25.29
CA ILE A 121 -31.79 -5.09 25.82
C ILE A 121 -32.97 -5.72 26.57
N GLU A 122 -33.31 -6.94 26.18
CA GLU A 122 -34.25 -7.80 26.90
C GLU A 122 -33.49 -9.00 27.47
N VAL A 123 -33.66 -9.27 28.77
CA VAL A 123 -32.90 -10.31 29.48
C VAL A 123 -33.82 -11.45 29.89
N GLU A 124 -33.58 -12.62 29.30
CA GLU A 124 -34.23 -13.88 29.66
C GLU A 124 -33.27 -14.77 30.46
N ARG A 125 -33.79 -15.42 31.50
CA ARG A 125 -33.00 -16.29 32.39
C ARG A 125 -33.60 -17.69 32.40
N ALA A 126 -32.82 -18.67 31.94
CA ALA A 126 -33.25 -20.06 31.91
C ALA A 126 -32.09 -21.00 32.24
N ALA A 127 -32.33 -22.00 33.11
CA ALA A 127 -31.51 -23.20 33.29
C ALA A 127 -29.97 -23.01 33.34
N GLY A 128 -29.46 -21.98 34.04
CA GLY A 128 -28.01 -21.77 34.15
C GLY A 128 -27.38 -20.82 33.12
N GLN A 129 -28.19 -20.33 32.19
CA GLN A 129 -27.79 -19.39 31.16
C GLN A 129 -28.57 -18.07 31.33
N VAL A 130 -27.94 -16.99 30.87
CA VAL A 130 -28.60 -15.70 30.69
C VAL A 130 -28.55 -15.37 29.22
N ARG A 131 -29.72 -15.28 28.60
CA ARG A 131 -29.89 -14.93 27.19
C ARG A 131 -30.32 -13.47 27.11
N MET A 132 -29.56 -12.67 26.39
CA MET A 132 -29.80 -11.24 26.23
C MET A 132 -30.16 -11.01 24.77
N ARG A 133 -31.40 -10.62 24.48
CA ARG A 133 -31.77 -10.12 23.15
C ARG A 133 -31.36 -8.66 23.07
N LEU A 134 -30.56 -8.33 22.06
CA LEU A 134 -30.12 -6.97 21.79
C LEU A 134 -30.76 -6.51 20.48
N THR A 135 -31.29 -5.29 20.49
CA THR A 135 -31.91 -4.65 19.33
C THR A 135 -31.31 -3.26 19.15
N ALA A 136 -30.79 -2.96 17.96
CA ALA A 136 -30.26 -1.63 17.66
C ALA A 136 -31.41 -0.62 17.61
N VAL A 137 -31.21 0.55 18.25
CA VAL A 137 -32.19 1.64 18.22
C VAL A 137 -32.25 2.25 16.82
N ASP A 138 -31.10 2.39 16.16
CA ASP A 138 -31.00 2.67 14.73
C ASP A 138 -30.69 1.37 13.99
N ALA A 139 -31.70 0.83 13.30
CA ALA A 139 -31.56 -0.42 12.56
C ALA A 139 -30.57 -0.32 11.38
N PHE A 140 -30.32 0.87 10.85
CA PHE A 140 -29.37 1.10 9.76
C PHE A 140 -27.93 1.27 10.25
N ASN A 141 -27.78 1.65 11.53
CA ASN A 141 -26.47 1.88 12.12
C ASN A 141 -26.31 1.16 13.47
N PRO A 142 -26.34 -0.19 13.50
CA PRO A 142 -26.11 -0.94 14.73
C PRO A 142 -24.70 -0.65 15.26
N PRO A 143 -24.47 -0.65 16.58
CA PRO A 143 -23.13 -0.51 17.12
C PRO A 143 -22.26 -1.73 16.75
N ALA A 144 -20.94 -1.56 16.78
CA ALA A 144 -19.99 -2.66 16.53
C ALA A 144 -19.84 -3.58 17.75
N ASP A 145 -19.67 -2.97 18.93
CA ASP A 145 -19.52 -3.65 20.20
C ASP A 145 -20.46 -3.01 21.24
N VAL A 146 -20.85 -3.80 22.23
CA VAL A 146 -21.71 -3.41 23.35
C VAL A 146 -20.98 -3.65 24.68
N ALA A 147 -21.17 -2.73 25.60
CA ALA A 147 -20.60 -2.82 26.93
C ALA A 147 -21.60 -3.45 27.91
N LEU A 148 -21.34 -4.69 28.30
CA LEU A 148 -22.08 -5.38 29.35
C LEU A 148 -21.46 -5.09 30.72
N ARG A 149 -22.29 -4.64 31.66
CA ARG A 149 -21.95 -4.53 33.07
C ARG A 149 -22.44 -5.76 33.82
N LEU A 150 -21.50 -6.58 34.27
CA LEU A 150 -21.74 -7.80 35.03
C LEU A 150 -21.57 -7.51 36.53
N ARG A 151 -22.55 -7.93 37.35
CA ARG A 151 -22.54 -7.73 38.80
C ARG A 151 -22.97 -8.99 39.55
N TRP A 152 -22.10 -9.58 40.35
CA TRP A 152 -22.47 -10.68 41.24
C TRP A 152 -22.81 -10.17 42.66
N PRO A 153 -23.61 -10.92 43.44
CA PRO A 153 -23.86 -10.59 44.85
C PRO A 153 -22.54 -10.49 45.63
N GLY A 154 -22.31 -9.36 46.31
CA GLY A 154 -21.06 -9.12 47.06
C GLY A 154 -19.83 -8.81 46.19
N ALA A 155 -19.94 -8.89 44.87
CA ALA A 155 -18.88 -8.56 43.92
C ALA A 155 -19.01 -7.13 43.40
N ARG A 156 -17.89 -6.57 42.94
CA ARG A 156 -17.91 -5.28 42.24
C ARG A 156 -18.28 -5.46 40.78
N GLU A 157 -18.87 -4.41 40.22
CA GLU A 157 -19.24 -4.35 38.81
C GLU A 157 -18.01 -4.53 37.91
N LEU A 158 -18.17 -5.32 36.85
CA LEU A 158 -17.16 -5.55 35.84
C LEU A 158 -17.74 -5.23 34.47
N ARG A 159 -17.03 -4.41 33.70
CA ARG A 159 -17.41 -4.08 32.31
C ARG A 159 -16.76 -5.08 31.36
N VAL A 160 -17.57 -5.70 30.52
CA VAL A 160 -17.18 -6.67 29.50
C VAL A 160 -17.69 -6.16 28.15
N TRP A 161 -16.79 -5.99 27.19
CA TRP A 161 -17.12 -5.67 25.81
C TRP A 161 -17.37 -6.94 25.00
N ALA A 162 -18.50 -6.98 24.32
CA ALA A 162 -18.93 -8.04 23.42
C ALA A 162 -19.31 -7.45 22.05
N PRO A 163 -19.17 -8.19 20.94
CA PRO A 163 -19.73 -7.75 19.66
C PRO A 163 -21.24 -7.54 19.79
N PHE A 164 -21.76 -6.54 19.08
CA PHE A 164 -23.19 -6.49 18.84
C PHE A 164 -23.58 -7.73 17.99
N PRO A 165 -24.62 -8.50 18.39
CA PRO A 165 -24.98 -9.76 17.73
C PRO A 165 -25.79 -9.53 16.44
N GLY A 166 -25.46 -8.51 15.64
CA GLY A 166 -26.13 -8.26 14.36
C GLY A 166 -25.48 -9.09 13.25
N ALA A 167 -26.27 -9.85 12.50
CA ALA A 167 -25.79 -10.60 11.33
C ALA A 167 -25.37 -9.65 10.19
N GLY A 168 -24.62 -10.15 9.22
CA GLY A 168 -24.19 -9.37 8.05
C GLY A 168 -22.76 -8.86 8.18
N ALA A 169 -22.38 -7.89 7.34
CA ALA A 169 -21.01 -7.41 7.28
C ALA A 169 -20.93 -5.91 7.04
N ARG A 170 -19.88 -5.28 7.57
CA ARG A 170 -19.67 -3.84 7.47
C ARG A 170 -18.23 -3.40 7.60
N PHE A 171 -17.93 -2.19 7.13
CA PHE A 171 -16.67 -1.52 7.40
C PHE A 171 -16.77 -0.59 8.62
N LEU A 172 -15.75 -0.64 9.48
CA LEU A 172 -15.68 0.16 10.69
C LEU A 172 -14.34 0.91 10.73
N LYS A 173 -14.35 2.18 11.12
CA LYS A 173 -13.15 2.95 11.45
C LYS A 173 -13.11 3.23 12.94
N ASN A 174 -12.10 2.69 13.62
CA ASN A 174 -11.94 2.82 15.08
C ASN A 174 -13.15 2.33 15.89
N GLY A 175 -13.88 1.34 15.37
CA GLY A 175 -15.07 0.76 16.01
C GLY A 175 -16.39 1.43 15.65
N GLU A 176 -16.36 2.55 14.93
CA GLU A 176 -17.55 3.25 14.45
C GLU A 176 -17.78 2.98 12.96
N PRO A 177 -19.04 2.92 12.49
CA PRO A 177 -19.37 2.85 11.07
C PRO A 177 -18.76 4.02 10.28
N LEU A 178 -18.35 3.76 9.04
CA LEU A 178 -17.82 4.81 8.17
C LEU A 178 -18.94 5.81 7.83
N ALA A 179 -18.65 7.11 7.95
CA ALA A 179 -19.60 8.17 7.60
C ALA A 179 -19.84 8.27 6.09
N ASP A 180 -18.83 7.92 5.29
CA ASP A 180 -18.89 7.89 3.83
C ASP A 180 -18.28 6.57 3.32
N ASN A 181 -18.69 6.15 2.12
CA ASN A 181 -18.19 4.94 1.49
C ASN A 181 -16.92 5.18 0.68
N THR A 182 -16.27 6.33 0.82
CA THR A 182 -15.02 6.68 0.13
C THR A 182 -13.93 7.03 1.14
N ILE A 183 -12.73 6.49 0.93
CA ILE A 183 -11.58 6.76 1.80
C ILE A 183 -10.27 6.84 1.01
N ALA A 184 -9.33 7.67 1.48
CA ALA A 184 -7.97 7.68 0.94
C ALA A 184 -7.21 6.43 1.39
N VAL A 185 -6.31 5.93 0.55
CA VAL A 185 -5.44 4.78 0.87
C VAL A 185 -4.58 5.04 2.11
N ASP A 186 -4.18 6.29 2.35
CA ASP A 186 -3.39 6.67 3.53
C ASP A 186 -4.22 6.71 4.83
N ASP A 187 -5.56 6.73 4.72
CA ASP A 187 -6.49 6.78 5.85
C ASP A 187 -7.06 5.40 6.24
N LEU A 188 -6.48 4.30 5.72
CA LEU A 188 -6.87 2.92 6.02
C LEU A 188 -6.57 2.49 7.46
N TYR A 189 -5.72 3.22 8.17
CA TYR A 189 -5.40 2.90 9.56
C TYR A 189 -6.67 2.98 10.43
N GLY A 190 -6.88 1.95 11.24
CA GLY A 190 -8.06 1.81 12.08
C GLY A 190 -9.31 1.30 11.34
N VAL A 191 -9.24 1.10 10.01
CA VAL A 191 -10.36 0.57 9.22
C VAL A 191 -10.34 -0.97 9.22
N ARG A 192 -11.50 -1.58 9.47
CA ARG A 192 -11.68 -3.04 9.51
C ARG A 192 -12.93 -3.45 8.76
N ALA A 193 -12.84 -4.54 8.01
CA ALA A 193 -14.01 -5.29 7.60
C ALA A 193 -14.38 -6.27 8.71
N THR A 194 -15.66 -6.25 9.11
CA THR A 194 -16.21 -7.13 10.12
C THR A 194 -17.46 -7.82 9.58
N ALA A 195 -17.62 -9.10 9.87
CA ALA A 195 -18.82 -9.85 9.52
C ALA A 195 -19.24 -10.80 10.63
N MET A 196 -20.55 -10.99 10.75
CA MET A 196 -21.22 -11.83 11.74
C MET A 196 -22.12 -12.82 11.00
N SER A 197 -21.84 -14.10 11.22
CA SER A 197 -22.61 -15.17 10.60
C SER A 197 -23.70 -15.73 11.50
N THR A 198 -24.83 -16.09 10.91
CA THR A 198 -25.86 -16.93 11.54
C THR A 198 -25.53 -18.42 11.52
N ASP A 199 -24.55 -18.85 10.72
CA ASP A 199 -24.09 -20.24 10.58
C ASP A 199 -22.56 -20.33 10.66
N GLU A 200 -22.04 -21.15 11.58
CA GLU A 200 -20.60 -21.38 11.67
C GLU A 200 -19.97 -21.88 10.35
N THR A 201 -20.70 -22.46 9.41
CA THR A 201 -20.10 -22.87 8.12
C THR A 201 -19.86 -21.70 7.16
N GLN A 202 -20.57 -20.58 7.32
CA GLN A 202 -20.45 -19.42 6.43
C GLN A 202 -19.05 -18.82 6.49
N ARG A 203 -18.60 -18.32 5.35
CA ARG A 203 -17.31 -17.66 5.17
C ARG A 203 -17.51 -16.34 4.46
N PHE A 204 -16.67 -15.38 4.80
CA PHE A 204 -16.67 -14.04 4.22
C PHE A 204 -15.32 -13.74 3.59
N TRP A 205 -15.35 -12.95 2.53
CA TRP A 205 -14.18 -12.44 1.85
C TRP A 205 -14.32 -10.94 1.63
N ILE A 206 -13.18 -10.27 1.57
CA ILE A 206 -13.06 -9.02 0.86
C ILE A 206 -12.76 -9.34 -0.59
N ASP A 207 -13.53 -8.75 -1.50
CA ASP A 207 -13.32 -8.76 -2.94
C ASP A 207 -13.07 -7.32 -3.41
N GLY A 208 -11.92 -7.07 -4.03
CA GLY A 208 -11.53 -5.73 -4.48
C GLY A 208 -11.27 -5.71 -5.98
N GLU A 209 -11.80 -4.70 -6.67
CA GLU A 209 -11.60 -4.48 -8.12
C GLU A 209 -11.17 -3.03 -8.39
N LEU A 210 -10.16 -2.85 -9.24
CA LEU A 210 -9.77 -1.53 -9.75
C LEU A 210 -10.78 -1.04 -10.79
N LYS A 211 -11.28 0.18 -10.59
CA LYS A 211 -12.15 0.92 -11.50
C LYS A 211 -11.43 2.21 -11.91
N ALA A 212 -11.17 2.36 -13.20
CA ALA A 212 -10.65 3.57 -13.82
C ALA A 212 -10.96 3.56 -15.33
N GLU A 213 -10.79 4.69 -16.02
CA GLU A 213 -11.03 4.77 -17.47
C GLU A 213 -9.95 4.05 -18.31
N ASP A 214 -8.70 4.04 -17.85
CA ASP A 214 -7.53 3.53 -18.58
C ASP A 214 -7.19 2.04 -18.29
N VAL A 215 -7.96 1.37 -17.42
CA VAL A 215 -7.65 0.00 -16.93
C VAL A 215 -8.33 -1.11 -17.73
N ALA A 216 -8.93 -0.80 -18.88
CA ALA A 216 -9.62 -1.79 -19.71
C ALA A 216 -8.73 -3.00 -20.06
N SER A 217 -7.43 -2.77 -20.26
CA SER A 217 -6.44 -3.81 -20.55
C SER A 217 -6.13 -4.72 -19.36
N VAL A 218 -6.17 -4.19 -18.13
CA VAL A 218 -5.85 -4.94 -16.91
C VAL A 218 -7.08 -5.41 -16.14
N LYS A 219 -8.30 -5.06 -16.55
CA LYS A 219 -9.55 -5.34 -15.82
C LYS A 219 -9.68 -6.80 -15.35
N ARG A 220 -9.29 -7.76 -16.18
CA ARG A 220 -9.34 -9.19 -15.83
C ARG A 220 -8.44 -9.54 -14.64
N VAL A 221 -7.34 -8.84 -14.46
CA VAL A 221 -6.29 -9.15 -13.47
C VAL A 221 -6.19 -8.09 -12.36
N ALA A 222 -6.86 -6.95 -12.49
CA ALA A 222 -6.81 -5.87 -11.51
C ALA A 222 -7.85 -6.07 -10.39
N HIS A 223 -7.81 -7.24 -9.76
CA HIS A 223 -8.68 -7.61 -8.64
C HIS A 223 -7.96 -8.49 -7.62
N PHE A 224 -8.47 -8.56 -6.40
CA PHE A 224 -8.00 -9.46 -5.34
C PHE A 224 -9.16 -9.98 -4.50
N ARG A 225 -8.98 -11.15 -3.89
CA ARG A 225 -9.93 -11.71 -2.93
C ARG A 225 -9.18 -12.26 -1.72
N LEU A 226 -9.59 -11.88 -0.52
CA LEU A 226 -8.97 -12.33 0.73
C LEU A 226 -10.01 -12.72 1.76
N ALA A 227 -9.84 -13.87 2.40
CA ALA A 227 -10.78 -14.37 3.41
C ALA A 227 -10.65 -13.58 4.72
N LEU A 228 -11.80 -13.25 5.35
CA LEU A 228 -11.80 -12.70 6.70
C LEU A 228 -11.40 -13.80 7.71
N ARG A 229 -10.64 -13.42 8.73
CA ARG A 229 -10.21 -14.33 9.81
C ARG A 229 -11.41 -14.68 10.69
N LYS A 230 -11.71 -15.97 10.78
CA LYS A 230 -12.85 -16.49 11.54
C LYS A 230 -12.49 -16.78 13.00
N ALA A 231 -13.31 -16.31 13.94
CA ALA A 231 -13.30 -16.66 15.36
C ALA A 231 -14.75 -16.92 15.82
N GLY A 232 -15.15 -18.20 15.85
CA GLY A 232 -16.56 -18.58 16.05
C GLY A 232 -17.43 -18.04 14.92
N VAL A 233 -18.48 -17.30 15.24
CA VAL A 233 -19.40 -16.65 14.29
C VAL A 233 -18.90 -15.28 13.77
N ARG A 234 -17.85 -14.71 14.37
CA ARG A 234 -17.27 -13.41 13.98
C ARG A 234 -16.13 -13.59 12.98
N HIS A 235 -16.05 -12.69 12.02
CA HIS A 235 -15.07 -12.66 10.94
C HIS A 235 -14.48 -11.26 10.84
N GLU A 236 -13.15 -11.13 10.75
CA GLU A 236 -12.51 -9.81 10.66
C GLU A 236 -11.28 -9.78 9.76
N LEU A 237 -11.03 -8.61 9.17
CA LEU A 237 -9.76 -8.26 8.54
C LEU A 237 -9.50 -6.77 8.73
N ALA A 238 -8.30 -6.39 9.20
CA ALA A 238 -7.88 -4.99 9.17
C ALA A 238 -7.46 -4.61 7.75
N LEU A 239 -7.96 -3.50 7.21
CA LEU A 239 -7.68 -3.12 5.82
C LEU A 239 -6.23 -2.69 5.59
N VAL A 240 -5.51 -2.30 6.65
CA VAL A 240 -4.05 -2.07 6.59
C VAL A 240 -3.29 -3.32 6.14
N GLU A 241 -3.84 -4.53 6.34
CA GLU A 241 -3.22 -5.78 5.87
C GLU A 241 -3.20 -5.91 4.34
N VAL A 242 -4.03 -5.13 3.63
CA VAL A 242 -4.10 -5.12 2.15
C VAL A 242 -3.61 -3.81 1.55
N ASP A 243 -3.02 -2.90 2.33
CA ASP A 243 -2.52 -1.59 1.87
C ASP A 243 -1.60 -1.72 0.64
N SER A 244 -0.62 -2.62 0.67
CA SER A 244 0.29 -2.84 -0.46
C SER A 244 -0.42 -3.34 -1.72
N THR A 245 -1.48 -4.15 -1.57
CA THR A 245 -2.29 -4.63 -2.70
C THR A 245 -3.13 -3.49 -3.28
N LEU A 246 -3.68 -2.63 -2.43
CA LEU A 246 -4.45 -1.46 -2.86
C LEU A 246 -3.58 -0.44 -3.58
N ARG A 247 -2.38 -0.16 -3.07
CA ARG A 247 -1.40 0.71 -3.75
C ARG A 247 -0.97 0.13 -5.10
N LEU A 248 -0.69 -1.18 -5.16
CA LEU A 248 -0.38 -1.87 -6.41
C LEU A 248 -1.51 -1.73 -7.45
N LEU A 249 -2.77 -1.87 -7.03
CA LEU A 249 -3.92 -1.70 -7.92
C LEU A 249 -4.08 -0.25 -8.36
N LEU A 250 -4.00 0.71 -7.45
CA LEU A 250 -4.06 2.13 -7.78
C LEU A 250 -2.91 2.56 -8.70
N GLY A 251 -1.71 1.99 -8.55
CA GLY A 251 -0.55 2.22 -9.41
C GLY A 251 -0.67 1.60 -10.81
N ALA A 252 -1.72 0.83 -11.07
CA ALA A 252 -2.01 0.29 -12.41
C ALA A 252 -2.73 1.28 -13.34
N SER A 253 -3.06 2.48 -12.84
CA SER A 253 -3.76 3.54 -13.55
C SER A 253 -3.06 4.88 -13.34
N ALA A 254 -3.07 5.72 -14.36
CA ALA A 254 -2.69 7.13 -14.24
C ALA A 254 -3.92 8.05 -14.23
N ALA A 255 -5.13 7.50 -14.38
CA ALA A 255 -6.36 8.27 -14.43
C ALA A 255 -6.72 8.87 -13.07
N GLN A 256 -7.31 10.07 -13.11
CA GLN A 256 -7.77 10.80 -11.91
C GLN A 256 -8.95 10.09 -11.22
N ASP A 257 -9.75 9.35 -11.99
CA ASP A 257 -10.93 8.64 -11.48
C ASP A 257 -10.61 7.29 -10.83
N ALA A 258 -9.33 6.90 -10.80
CA ALA A 258 -8.85 5.61 -10.34
C ALA A 258 -9.23 5.33 -8.89
N ARG A 259 -9.91 4.21 -8.68
CA ARG A 259 -10.41 3.76 -7.37
C ARG A 259 -10.46 2.25 -7.28
N VAL A 260 -10.23 1.70 -6.10
CA VAL A 260 -10.43 0.28 -5.81
C VAL A 260 -11.75 0.13 -5.06
N SER A 261 -12.70 -0.56 -5.69
CA SER A 261 -13.98 -0.90 -5.10
C SER A 261 -13.82 -2.18 -4.28
N ILE A 262 -13.77 -2.04 -2.96
CA ILE A 262 -13.66 -3.14 -2.00
C ILE A 262 -15.05 -3.52 -1.52
N ARG A 263 -15.38 -4.81 -1.51
CA ARG A 263 -16.68 -5.32 -1.11
C ARG A 263 -16.53 -6.45 -0.12
N ILE A 264 -17.41 -6.51 0.89
CA ILE A 264 -17.52 -7.70 1.73
C ILE A 264 -18.57 -8.63 1.11
N VAL A 265 -18.17 -9.86 0.80
CA VAL A 265 -18.99 -10.84 0.10
C VAL A 265 -18.97 -12.18 0.83
N ASP A 266 -20.04 -12.94 0.69
CA ASP A 266 -20.03 -14.39 0.97
C ASP A 266 -20.18 -15.19 -0.35
N ALA A 267 -20.76 -16.39 -0.30
CA ALA A 267 -21.00 -17.19 -1.50
C ALA A 267 -22.19 -16.71 -2.34
N GLU A 268 -23.15 -16.00 -1.75
CA GLU A 268 -24.46 -15.69 -2.33
C GLU A 268 -24.77 -14.18 -2.37
N HIS A 269 -24.15 -13.38 -1.50
CA HIS A 269 -24.50 -11.99 -1.22
C HIS A 269 -23.27 -11.07 -1.21
N GLU A 270 -23.51 -9.83 -1.62
CA GLU A 270 -22.64 -8.67 -1.42
C GLU A 270 -23.29 -7.81 -0.33
N TYR A 271 -22.51 -7.44 0.69
CA TYR A 271 -23.03 -6.76 1.89
C TYR A 271 -22.78 -5.25 1.85
N GLU A 272 -21.50 -4.86 1.84
CA GLU A 272 -21.10 -3.46 1.90
C GLU A 272 -19.93 -3.22 0.96
N ALA A 273 -19.88 -2.01 0.38
CA ALA A 273 -18.83 -1.57 -0.53
C ALA A 273 -18.15 -0.29 0.00
N LEU A 274 -16.84 -0.23 -0.20
CA LEU A 274 -15.96 0.88 0.14
C LEU A 274 -15.09 1.21 -1.08
N GLU A 275 -15.10 2.46 -1.51
CA GLU A 275 -14.19 2.99 -2.53
C GLU A 275 -12.90 3.50 -1.87
N VAL A 276 -11.78 2.86 -2.20
CA VAL A 276 -10.46 3.33 -1.80
C VAL A 276 -9.83 4.09 -2.97
N ARG A 277 -9.42 5.33 -2.72
CA ARG A 277 -8.81 6.23 -3.71
C ARG A 277 -7.43 6.67 -3.26
N ARG A 278 -6.65 7.28 -4.15
CA ARG A 278 -5.42 8.00 -3.74
C ARG A 278 -5.76 9.18 -2.82
N PHE A 279 -6.79 9.93 -3.21
CA PHE A 279 -7.34 11.06 -2.46
C PHE A 279 -8.84 10.86 -2.22
N ALA A 280 -9.30 11.15 -1.01
CA ALA A 280 -10.72 11.09 -0.66
C ALA A 280 -11.52 12.28 -1.26
N ALA A 281 -10.82 13.36 -1.62
CA ALA A 281 -11.40 14.55 -2.23
C ALA A 281 -10.60 15.01 -3.44
N VAL A 282 -11.24 15.82 -4.28
CA VAL A 282 -10.65 16.42 -5.48
C VAL A 282 -10.78 17.94 -5.44
N LEU A 283 -9.81 18.63 -6.02
CA LEU A 283 -9.91 20.06 -6.26
C LEU A 283 -10.63 20.30 -7.59
N LYS A 284 -11.65 21.17 -7.57
CA LYS A 284 -12.37 21.59 -8.77
C LYS A 284 -12.20 23.08 -8.97
N HIS A 285 -11.77 23.48 -10.16
CA HIS A 285 -11.77 24.88 -10.57
C HIS A 285 -13.21 25.30 -10.93
N ASP A 286 -13.69 26.39 -10.34
CA ASP A 286 -14.92 27.08 -10.72
C ASP A 286 -14.55 28.41 -11.41
N PRO A 287 -14.58 28.44 -12.76
CA PRO A 287 -14.25 29.65 -13.52
C PRO A 287 -15.22 30.80 -13.27
N GLY A 288 -16.48 30.51 -12.89
CA GLY A 288 -17.49 31.54 -12.66
C GLY A 288 -17.28 32.30 -11.34
N MET A 289 -16.67 31.64 -10.35
CA MET A 289 -16.35 32.23 -9.05
C MET A 289 -14.86 32.54 -8.85
N GLU A 290 -14.02 32.30 -9.86
CA GLU A 290 -12.55 32.46 -9.79
C GLU A 290 -11.97 31.78 -8.53
N SER A 291 -12.39 30.54 -8.31
CA SER A 291 -12.05 29.81 -7.08
C SER A 291 -11.79 28.34 -7.33
N VAL A 292 -11.09 27.72 -6.39
CA VAL A 292 -10.93 26.27 -6.33
C VAL A 292 -11.64 25.76 -5.09
N LEU A 293 -12.44 24.71 -5.27
CA LEU A 293 -13.26 24.10 -4.23
C LEU A 293 -12.87 22.63 -4.01
N VAL A 294 -12.88 22.20 -2.74
CA VAL A 294 -12.63 20.82 -2.35
C VAL A 294 -13.95 20.04 -2.41
N HIS A 295 -13.94 18.87 -3.07
CA HIS A 295 -15.13 18.04 -3.22
C HIS A 295 -14.85 16.54 -3.02
N PRO A 296 -15.58 15.85 -2.13
CA PRO A 296 -16.50 16.40 -1.12
C PRO A 296 -15.74 17.28 -0.11
N PRO A 297 -16.45 18.12 0.68
CA PRO A 297 -15.81 18.92 1.73
C PRO A 297 -15.10 17.98 2.72
N VAL A 298 -13.82 18.25 2.99
CA VAL A 298 -13.04 17.43 3.93
C VAL A 298 -13.14 18.05 5.31
N GLU A 299 -13.67 17.31 6.28
CA GLU A 299 -13.67 17.68 7.70
C GLU A 299 -12.23 17.73 8.23
N HIS A 300 -11.74 18.91 8.65
CA HIS A 300 -10.33 19.07 9.04
C HIS A 300 -10.14 19.30 10.55
N PRO A 301 -9.38 18.42 11.23
CA PRO A 301 -8.73 18.73 12.50
C PRO A 301 -7.26 19.21 12.37
N GLY A 302 -6.78 19.61 11.17
CA GLY A 302 -5.40 20.05 10.91
C GLY A 302 -5.28 21.34 10.08
N VAL A 303 -4.09 21.95 10.07
CA VAL A 303 -3.79 23.15 9.27
C VAL A 303 -3.63 22.75 7.80
N THR A 304 -4.53 23.22 6.94
CA THR A 304 -4.40 23.07 5.48
C THR A 304 -4.06 24.38 4.80
N THR A 305 -3.26 24.28 3.74
CA THR A 305 -2.84 25.42 2.92
C THR A 305 -3.08 25.10 1.46
N PHE A 306 -3.67 26.06 0.75
CA PHE A 306 -3.75 26.00 -0.70
C PHE A 306 -2.52 26.66 -1.29
N GLU A 307 -1.90 26.01 -2.26
CA GLU A 307 -0.77 26.54 -3.01
C GLU A 307 -1.03 26.38 -4.51
N ALA A 308 -0.66 27.39 -5.30
CA ALA A 308 -0.59 27.33 -6.74
C ALA A 308 0.88 27.21 -7.16
N LEU A 309 1.24 26.09 -7.77
CA LEU A 309 2.59 25.78 -8.24
C LEU A 309 2.69 26.09 -9.74
N PRO A 310 3.73 26.80 -10.20
CA PRO A 310 3.95 27.00 -11.62
C PRO A 310 4.40 25.69 -12.27
N ILE A 311 3.82 25.34 -13.43
CA ILE A 311 4.16 24.06 -14.10
C ILE A 311 4.78 24.21 -15.49
N SER A 312 4.85 25.43 -16.03
CA SER A 312 5.45 25.74 -17.34
C SER A 312 6.74 26.57 -17.22
N ARG A 313 7.02 27.14 -16.04
CA ARG A 313 8.10 28.09 -15.78
C ARG A 313 8.73 27.86 -14.41
N THR A 314 10.03 28.07 -14.30
CA THR A 314 10.81 27.88 -13.06
C THR A 314 11.25 29.19 -12.42
N ASP A 315 11.05 30.32 -13.11
CA ASP A 315 11.42 31.66 -12.64
C ASP A 315 10.33 32.36 -11.82
N ILE A 316 9.22 31.66 -11.56
CA ILE A 316 8.08 32.16 -10.78
C ILE A 316 7.99 31.36 -9.48
N GLU A 317 7.74 32.04 -8.36
CA GLU A 317 7.55 31.37 -7.07
C GLU A 317 6.11 30.83 -6.89
N PRO A 318 5.93 29.73 -6.16
CA PRO A 318 4.62 29.28 -5.70
C PRO A 318 3.81 30.35 -4.97
N ILE A 319 2.50 30.37 -5.19
CA ILE A 319 1.59 31.34 -4.55
C ILE A 319 0.72 30.62 -3.51
N THR A 320 0.78 31.06 -2.25
CA THR A 320 -0.18 30.60 -1.23
C THR A 320 -1.53 31.28 -1.43
N LEU A 321 -2.59 30.49 -1.64
CA LEU A 321 -3.94 30.99 -1.87
C LEU A 321 -4.66 31.23 -0.54
N THR A 322 -5.49 32.28 -0.50
CA THR A 322 -6.26 32.61 0.70
C THR A 322 -7.54 31.77 0.74
N PRO A 323 -7.77 31.00 1.83
CA PRO A 323 -9.03 30.30 2.02
C PRO A 323 -10.20 31.28 2.09
N VAL A 324 -11.34 30.89 1.52
CA VAL A 324 -12.58 31.67 1.54
C VAL A 324 -13.68 30.83 2.18
N GLY A 325 -14.57 31.49 2.91
CA GLY A 325 -15.74 30.86 3.53
C GLY A 325 -15.77 30.98 5.06
N ALA A 326 -16.95 30.72 5.64
CA ALA A 326 -17.10 30.54 7.07
C ALA A 326 -16.48 29.18 7.50
N PRO A 327 -16.15 28.97 8.79
CA PRO A 327 -15.62 27.70 9.29
C PRO A 327 -16.47 26.47 8.93
N ASP A 328 -17.77 26.68 8.71
CA ASP A 328 -18.76 25.64 8.42
C ASP A 328 -19.09 25.53 6.92
N ALA A 329 -18.39 26.29 6.06
CA ALA A 329 -18.58 26.30 4.60
C ALA A 329 -17.64 25.28 3.93
N PRO A 330 -17.97 24.80 2.70
CA PRO A 330 -17.04 23.97 1.93
C PRO A 330 -15.71 24.68 1.74
N VAL A 331 -14.62 23.97 2.05
CA VAL A 331 -13.25 24.48 1.95
C VAL A 331 -12.97 24.94 0.51
N CYS A 332 -12.78 26.25 0.32
CA CYS A 332 -12.43 26.83 -0.97
C CYS A 332 -11.33 27.89 -0.84
N ALA A 333 -10.67 28.19 -1.95
CA ALA A 333 -9.69 29.26 -2.04
C ALA A 333 -9.96 30.12 -3.28
N ARG A 334 -9.82 31.43 -3.13
CA ARG A 334 -9.94 32.35 -4.26
C ARG A 334 -8.64 32.38 -5.05
N LEU A 335 -8.76 32.36 -6.37
CA LEU A 335 -7.67 32.56 -7.30
C LEU A 335 -7.46 34.07 -7.50
N PRO A 336 -6.25 34.59 -7.28
CA PRO A 336 -5.87 35.92 -7.73
C PRO A 336 -6.16 36.14 -9.21
N ASP A 337 -6.54 37.37 -9.59
CA ASP A 337 -6.84 37.74 -10.99
C ASP A 337 -5.68 37.38 -11.94
N GLU A 338 -4.45 37.47 -11.44
CA GLU A 338 -3.20 37.11 -12.11
C GLU A 338 -3.11 35.63 -12.52
N LEU A 339 -3.81 34.75 -11.79
CA LEU A 339 -3.90 33.31 -12.03
C LEU A 339 -5.11 32.97 -12.90
N SER A 340 -6.26 33.56 -12.62
CA SER A 340 -7.54 33.28 -13.28
C SER A 340 -7.54 33.62 -14.78
N SER A 341 -6.76 34.64 -15.18
CA SER A 341 -6.63 35.10 -16.57
C SER A 341 -5.25 34.81 -17.17
N SER A 342 -4.46 33.94 -16.53
CA SER A 342 -3.08 33.67 -16.95
C SER A 342 -3.02 32.76 -18.17
N ASP A 343 -2.19 33.14 -19.13
CA ASP A 343 -1.73 32.23 -20.20
C ASP A 343 -0.78 31.16 -19.64
N GLU A 344 -0.33 31.26 -18.39
CA GLU A 344 0.49 30.24 -17.73
C GLU A 344 -0.41 29.32 -16.89
N PRO A 345 -0.26 27.99 -17.00
CA PRO A 345 -1.00 27.06 -16.17
C PRO A 345 -0.35 26.90 -14.80
N TRP A 346 -1.20 26.69 -13.80
CA TRP A 346 -0.83 26.51 -12.41
C TRP A 346 -1.46 25.26 -11.85
N LEU A 347 -0.66 24.46 -11.15
CA LEU A 347 -1.15 23.29 -10.42
C LEU A 347 -1.53 23.71 -9.01
N VAL A 348 -2.83 23.71 -8.72
CA VAL A 348 -3.36 24.00 -7.40
C VAL A 348 -3.35 22.73 -6.58
N VAL A 349 -2.76 22.81 -5.39
CA VAL A 349 -2.66 21.72 -4.42
C VAL A 349 -3.23 22.13 -3.06
N LEU A 350 -3.73 21.14 -2.32
CA LEU A 350 -4.14 21.30 -0.93
C LEU A 350 -3.17 20.49 -0.06
N ARG A 351 -2.27 21.19 0.65
CA ARG A 351 -1.31 20.57 1.58
C ARG A 351 -1.86 20.57 3.01
N GLY A 352 -1.61 19.49 3.73
CA GLY A 352 -1.83 19.40 5.17
C GLY A 352 -0.76 18.54 5.84
N ASP A 353 -0.96 18.18 7.11
CA ASP A 353 -0.02 17.33 7.84
C ASP A 353 0.19 16.00 7.10
N GLY A 354 1.42 15.66 6.70
CA GLY A 354 1.68 14.39 6.01
C GLY A 354 1.44 14.39 4.48
N GLY A 355 1.16 15.54 3.85
CA GLY A 355 1.22 15.67 2.39
C GLY A 355 -0.03 16.28 1.74
N ILE A 356 -0.30 15.84 0.51
CA ILE A 356 -1.39 16.34 -0.33
C ILE A 356 -2.71 15.70 0.09
N ARG A 357 -3.73 16.51 0.39
CA ARG A 357 -5.01 16.07 0.98
C ARG A 357 -6.16 15.90 0.00
N ALA A 358 -6.06 16.56 -1.16
CA ALA A 358 -7.03 16.44 -2.24
C ALA A 358 -6.30 16.31 -3.57
N GLU A 359 -6.92 15.63 -4.51
CA GLU A 359 -6.38 15.50 -5.86
C GLU A 359 -6.14 16.88 -6.48
N PRO A 360 -4.91 17.19 -6.92
CA PRO A 360 -4.58 18.49 -7.50
C PRO A 360 -5.35 18.79 -8.79
N THR A 361 -5.47 20.08 -9.11
CA THR A 361 -6.13 20.53 -10.34
C THR A 361 -5.33 21.62 -11.04
N VAL A 362 -5.38 21.66 -12.37
CA VAL A 362 -4.69 22.68 -13.18
C VAL A 362 -5.65 23.81 -13.51
N VAL A 363 -5.19 25.04 -13.33
CA VAL A 363 -5.92 26.29 -13.61
C VAL A 363 -5.13 27.12 -14.62
N GLY A 364 -5.83 27.77 -15.56
CA GLY A 364 -5.21 28.65 -16.57
C GLY A 364 -4.57 27.88 -17.74
N GLY A 365 -3.73 28.58 -18.50
CA GLY A 365 -2.99 28.04 -19.64
C GLY A 365 -3.47 28.53 -21.00
N ARG A 366 -2.64 28.32 -22.02
CA ARG A 366 -2.88 28.78 -23.38
C ARG A 366 -3.92 27.91 -24.08
N SER A 367 -4.91 28.55 -24.70
CA SER A 367 -5.86 27.86 -25.59
C SER A 367 -5.11 27.21 -26.76
N SER A 368 -5.43 25.96 -27.08
CA SER A 368 -4.79 25.24 -28.18
C SER A 368 -5.26 25.79 -29.55
N HIS A 369 -4.52 26.74 -30.10
CA HIS A 369 -4.58 27.16 -31.50
C HIS A 369 -3.29 26.79 -32.24
N LEU A 370 -2.70 25.64 -31.90
CA LEU A 370 -1.43 25.21 -32.48
C LEU A 370 -1.64 24.70 -33.90
N ASP A 371 -0.79 25.15 -34.82
CA ASP A 371 -0.50 24.43 -36.05
C ASP A 371 -0.02 23.02 -35.65
N THR A 372 -0.76 21.99 -36.05
CA THR A 372 -0.58 20.59 -35.60
C THR A 372 0.78 19.96 -35.92
N ASP A 373 1.64 20.66 -36.66
CA ASP A 373 2.91 20.15 -37.18
C ASP A 373 4.15 20.75 -36.50
N ALA A 374 4.02 21.78 -35.65
CA ALA A 374 5.17 22.39 -34.98
C ALA A 374 5.52 21.64 -33.67
N ILE A 375 6.79 21.23 -33.54
CA ILE A 375 7.32 20.66 -32.29
C ILE A 375 7.51 21.80 -31.30
N LEU A 376 6.83 21.72 -30.15
CA LEU A 376 6.95 22.67 -29.06
C LEU A 376 8.15 22.36 -28.15
N SER A 377 8.71 23.40 -27.54
CA SER A 377 9.58 23.22 -26.37
C SER A 377 8.79 22.63 -25.19
N LEU A 378 9.49 22.05 -24.21
CA LEU A 378 8.83 21.45 -23.04
C LEU A 378 8.03 22.49 -22.23
N SER A 379 8.54 23.72 -22.08
CA SER A 379 7.84 24.82 -21.42
C SER A 379 6.55 25.20 -22.17
N GLU A 380 6.60 25.32 -23.50
CA GLU A 380 5.42 25.62 -24.32
C GLU A 380 4.39 24.48 -24.30
N ALA A 381 4.85 23.23 -24.30
CA ALA A 381 3.99 22.06 -24.18
C ALA A 381 3.26 22.07 -22.84
N LEU A 382 3.98 22.31 -21.74
CA LEU A 382 3.40 22.41 -20.39
C LEU A 382 2.44 23.60 -20.24
N ALA A 383 2.59 24.64 -21.07
CA ALA A 383 1.74 25.84 -21.02
C ALA A 383 0.31 25.63 -21.58
N LEU A 384 0.00 24.48 -22.18
CA LEU A 384 -1.32 24.24 -22.81
C LEU A 384 -2.43 24.04 -21.78
N ALA A 385 -3.59 24.68 -21.99
CA ALA A 385 -4.73 24.58 -21.08
C ALA A 385 -5.37 23.18 -21.06
N ASN A 386 -5.54 22.56 -22.23
CA ASN A 386 -6.19 21.25 -22.35
C ASN A 386 -5.26 20.13 -21.89
N ALA A 387 -5.70 19.32 -20.91
CA ALA A 387 -4.89 18.25 -20.32
C ALA A 387 -4.46 17.18 -21.34
N THR A 388 -5.34 16.79 -22.26
CA THR A 388 -5.05 15.77 -23.28
C THR A 388 -4.03 16.28 -24.30
N ASP A 389 -4.18 17.52 -24.78
CA ASP A 389 -3.23 18.12 -25.71
C ASP A 389 -1.89 18.40 -25.04
N ARG A 390 -1.91 18.88 -23.78
CA ARG A 390 -0.71 19.07 -22.96
C ARG A 390 0.06 17.77 -22.78
N ALA A 391 -0.61 16.68 -22.37
CA ALA A 391 0.04 15.39 -22.19
C ALA A 391 0.71 14.89 -23.49
N ARG A 392 0.03 15.01 -24.64
CA ARG A 392 0.60 14.63 -25.95
C ARG A 392 1.79 15.50 -26.35
N ALA A 393 1.70 16.82 -26.14
CA ALA A 393 2.76 17.75 -26.47
C ALA A 393 4.00 17.54 -25.58
N VAL A 394 3.81 17.24 -24.28
CA VAL A 394 4.90 16.96 -23.35
C VAL A 394 5.67 15.70 -23.76
N GLU A 395 4.97 14.62 -24.15
CA GLU A 395 5.62 13.41 -24.67
C GLU A 395 6.44 13.71 -25.94
N ALA A 396 5.87 14.49 -26.87
CA ALA A 396 6.57 14.87 -28.10
C ALA A 396 7.81 15.74 -27.81
N ALA A 397 7.71 16.68 -26.88
CA ALA A 397 8.82 17.53 -26.46
C ALA A 397 9.94 16.70 -25.80
N LEU A 398 9.61 15.77 -24.90
CA LEU A 398 10.59 14.86 -24.28
C LEU A 398 11.30 13.98 -25.32
N ALA A 399 10.56 13.45 -26.30
CA ALA A 399 11.15 12.67 -27.39
C ALA A 399 12.11 13.52 -28.25
N HIS A 400 11.74 14.78 -28.53
CA HIS A 400 12.59 15.71 -29.25
C HIS A 400 13.87 16.06 -28.48
N MET A 401 13.76 16.34 -27.17
CA MET A 401 14.91 16.64 -26.30
C MET A 401 15.95 15.50 -26.28
N VAL A 402 15.49 14.25 -26.33
CA VAL A 402 16.39 13.07 -26.39
C VAL A 402 17.14 13.01 -27.73
N ALA A 403 16.47 13.38 -28.83
CA ALA A 403 16.99 13.33 -30.19
C ALA A 403 17.83 14.55 -30.59
N GLU A 404 17.74 15.65 -29.84
CA GLU A 404 18.51 16.88 -30.08
C GLU A 404 20.03 16.58 -30.05
N GLU A 405 20.79 17.13 -30.99
CA GLU A 405 22.24 16.91 -31.10
C GLU A 405 23.03 18.12 -30.54
N ASP A 406 22.39 19.30 -30.45
CA ASP A 406 23.00 20.49 -29.85
C ASP A 406 23.09 20.34 -28.33
N GLN A 407 24.32 20.13 -27.86
CA GLN A 407 24.62 19.94 -26.44
C GLN A 407 24.19 21.14 -25.57
N SER A 408 24.35 22.38 -26.06
CA SER A 408 24.00 23.56 -25.26
C SER A 408 22.50 23.65 -25.01
N ARG A 409 21.70 23.21 -25.99
CA ARG A 409 20.25 23.09 -25.85
C ARG A 409 19.88 21.95 -24.93
N GLN A 410 20.53 20.79 -25.06
CA GLN A 410 20.31 19.68 -24.14
C GLN A 410 20.55 20.08 -22.68
N GLU A 411 21.67 20.74 -22.38
CA GLU A 411 21.99 21.19 -21.02
C GLU A 411 20.91 22.14 -20.48
N SER A 412 20.43 23.08 -21.31
CA SER A 412 19.35 24.00 -20.92
C SER A 412 18.01 23.28 -20.69
N ASP A 413 17.62 22.36 -21.57
CA ASP A 413 16.33 21.68 -21.48
C ASP A 413 16.29 20.72 -20.27
N TRP A 414 17.39 20.02 -20.00
CA TRP A 414 17.49 19.12 -18.84
C TRP A 414 17.65 19.88 -17.52
N ALA A 415 18.28 21.07 -17.52
CA ALA A 415 18.26 21.96 -16.36
C ALA A 415 16.83 22.39 -16.01
N PHE A 416 16.04 22.77 -17.02
CA PHE A 416 14.62 23.09 -16.83
C PHE A 416 13.83 21.90 -16.27
N VAL A 417 14.08 20.67 -16.75
CA VAL A 417 13.46 19.46 -16.18
C VAL A 417 13.82 19.29 -14.70
N ASN A 418 15.10 19.44 -14.33
CA ASN A 418 15.54 19.29 -12.94
C ASN A 418 14.89 20.34 -12.02
N GLU A 419 14.90 21.62 -12.43
CA GLU A 419 14.25 22.71 -11.71
C GLU A 419 12.73 22.48 -11.56
N MET A 420 12.06 22.02 -12.62
CA MET A 420 10.63 21.72 -12.58
C MET A 420 10.30 20.56 -11.63
N LEU A 421 11.14 19.53 -11.58
CA LEU A 421 10.97 18.42 -10.65
C LEU A 421 11.10 18.85 -9.18
N HIS A 422 11.96 19.84 -8.89
CA HIS A 422 12.03 20.48 -7.57
C HIS A 422 10.77 21.28 -7.25
N CYS A 423 10.27 22.10 -8.18
CA CYS A 423 9.02 22.85 -8.00
C CYS A 423 7.82 21.94 -7.68
N LEU A 424 7.86 20.70 -8.19
CA LEU A 424 6.81 19.71 -8.03
C LEU A 424 7.09 18.71 -6.90
N GLU A 425 8.01 19.01 -5.98
CA GLU A 425 8.29 18.14 -4.83
C GLU A 425 7.05 17.95 -3.93
N GLY A 426 6.83 16.70 -3.53
CA GLY A 426 5.66 16.29 -2.75
C GLY A 426 4.33 16.27 -3.50
N VAL A 427 4.31 16.60 -4.81
CA VAL A 427 3.13 16.44 -5.67
C VAL A 427 2.99 14.96 -6.10
N PRO A 428 1.78 14.39 -6.17
CA PRO A 428 1.59 13.02 -6.62
C PRO A 428 2.01 12.87 -8.09
N SER A 429 2.67 11.76 -8.45
CA SER A 429 3.22 11.59 -9.81
C SER A 429 2.15 11.61 -10.91
N SER A 430 0.91 11.20 -10.60
CA SER A 430 -0.23 11.27 -11.54
C SER A 430 -0.78 12.68 -11.76
N ALA A 431 -0.48 13.63 -10.89
CA ALA A 431 -0.97 15.01 -11.00
C ALA A 431 -0.03 15.92 -11.80
N SER A 432 1.19 15.48 -12.08
CA SER A 432 2.16 16.20 -12.91
C SER A 432 2.19 15.60 -14.32
N ASP A 433 1.94 16.43 -15.33
CA ASP A 433 2.05 16.02 -16.73
C ASP A 433 3.48 15.65 -17.11
N LEU A 434 4.49 16.36 -16.58
CA LEU A 434 5.90 16.03 -16.79
C LEU A 434 6.25 14.66 -16.19
N VAL A 435 5.95 14.45 -14.90
CA VAL A 435 6.33 13.22 -14.19
C VAL A 435 5.57 12.01 -14.76
N SER A 436 4.28 12.16 -15.06
CA SER A 436 3.48 11.09 -15.69
C SER A 436 3.85 10.81 -17.15
N ALA A 437 4.50 11.76 -17.85
CA ALA A 437 4.99 11.55 -19.21
C ALA A 437 6.33 10.81 -19.26
N LEU A 438 7.21 10.97 -18.25
CA LEU A 438 8.53 10.32 -18.26
C LEU A 438 8.47 8.81 -18.53
N PRO A 439 7.61 8.00 -17.88
CA PRO A 439 7.54 6.56 -18.16
C PRO A 439 7.06 6.19 -19.57
N ARG A 440 6.37 7.10 -20.26
CA ARG A 440 5.93 6.93 -21.66
C ARG A 440 7.08 7.21 -22.65
N CYS A 441 8.14 7.87 -22.18
CA CYS A 441 9.37 8.14 -22.94
C CYS A 441 10.59 7.50 -22.24
N PRO A 442 10.83 6.17 -22.34
CA PRO A 442 11.85 5.48 -21.54
C PRO A 442 13.28 6.02 -21.72
N GLN A 443 13.63 6.55 -22.90
CA GLN A 443 14.93 7.20 -23.11
C GLN A 443 15.05 8.49 -22.28
N ALA A 444 14.01 9.33 -22.29
CA ALA A 444 13.95 10.55 -21.49
C ALA A 444 13.98 10.23 -20.00
N LEU A 445 13.26 9.19 -19.56
CA LEU A 445 13.28 8.71 -18.17
C LEU A 445 14.69 8.30 -17.72
N VAL A 446 15.39 7.47 -18.49
CA VAL A 446 16.75 7.03 -18.14
C VAL A 446 17.73 8.21 -18.19
N ARG A 447 17.62 9.11 -19.18
CA ARG A 447 18.48 10.31 -19.23
C ARG A 447 18.23 11.24 -18.04
N CYS A 448 16.97 11.46 -17.68
CA CYS A 448 16.56 12.24 -16.51
C CYS A 448 17.21 11.70 -15.22
N LEU A 449 17.19 10.38 -15.01
CA LEU A 449 17.74 9.73 -13.83
C LEU A 449 19.20 10.12 -13.52
N PHE A 450 20.03 10.27 -14.56
CA PHE A 450 21.44 10.66 -14.42
C PHE A 450 21.65 12.18 -14.33
N GLY A 451 20.68 12.97 -14.79
CA GLY A 451 20.73 14.44 -14.76
C GLY A 451 20.12 15.08 -13.51
N VAL A 452 19.32 14.34 -12.74
CA VAL A 452 18.66 14.87 -11.53
C VAL A 452 19.52 14.79 -10.28
N ASP A 453 19.23 15.71 -9.36
CA ASP A 453 19.82 15.73 -8.03
C ASP A 453 19.51 14.45 -7.22
N PRO A 454 20.40 14.04 -6.28
CA PRO A 454 20.22 12.80 -5.52
C PRO A 454 18.88 12.71 -4.77
N GLY A 455 18.35 13.82 -4.26
CA GLY A 455 17.06 13.84 -3.56
C GLY A 455 15.86 13.51 -4.48
N LEU A 456 15.88 14.02 -5.72
CA LEU A 456 14.85 13.74 -6.71
C LEU A 456 15.00 12.35 -7.33
N ARG A 457 16.22 11.83 -7.42
CA ARG A 457 16.53 10.52 -8.00
C ARG A 457 15.77 9.38 -7.35
N THR A 458 15.71 9.36 -6.01
CA THR A 458 14.93 8.35 -5.27
C THR A 458 13.45 8.37 -5.67
N ARG A 459 12.87 9.57 -5.86
CA ARG A 459 11.49 9.72 -6.33
C ARG A 459 11.30 9.21 -7.77
N ILE A 460 12.28 9.44 -8.65
CA ILE A 460 12.26 8.89 -10.02
C ILE A 460 12.24 7.35 -9.97
N TRP A 461 13.06 6.73 -9.12
CA TRP A 461 13.01 5.27 -8.93
C TRP A 461 11.64 4.78 -8.46
N GLN A 462 10.98 5.52 -7.57
CA GLN A 462 9.65 5.20 -7.01
C GLN A 462 8.48 5.41 -7.99
N LEU A 463 8.69 5.90 -9.21
CA LEU A 463 7.62 6.02 -10.20
C LEU A 463 6.98 4.66 -10.56
N ASP A 464 7.70 3.55 -10.39
CA ASP A 464 7.16 2.19 -10.53
C ASP A 464 6.12 1.87 -9.44
N ASP A 465 6.09 2.57 -8.31
CA ASP A 465 5.05 2.34 -7.29
C ASP A 465 3.77 3.15 -7.58
N GLU A 466 3.90 4.29 -8.27
CA GLU A 466 2.81 5.27 -8.45
C GLU A 466 2.17 5.28 -9.84
N LEU A 467 2.85 4.77 -10.87
CA LEU A 467 2.43 4.86 -12.28
C LEU A 467 2.40 3.49 -12.97
N PRO A 468 1.62 3.32 -14.06
CA PRO A 468 1.47 2.04 -14.78
C PRO A 468 2.69 1.69 -15.66
N PHE A 469 3.87 1.60 -15.06
CA PHE A 469 5.18 1.43 -15.69
C PHE A 469 6.08 0.52 -14.84
N SER A 470 7.02 -0.23 -15.41
CA SER A 470 8.05 -0.91 -14.61
C SER A 470 9.45 -0.78 -15.21
N TRP A 471 10.44 -0.52 -14.35
CA TRP A 471 11.86 -0.43 -14.73
C TRP A 471 12.39 -1.72 -15.36
N LEU A 472 11.86 -2.87 -14.93
CA LEU A 472 12.25 -4.20 -15.42
C LEU A 472 11.76 -4.51 -16.84
N LEU A 473 11.11 -3.55 -17.50
CA LEU A 473 10.63 -3.65 -18.88
C LEU A 473 11.33 -2.66 -19.84
N ILE A 474 12.23 -1.81 -19.33
CA ILE A 474 13.00 -0.90 -20.18
C ILE A 474 14.00 -1.70 -21.01
N LYS A 475 14.03 -1.45 -22.32
CA LYS A 475 14.94 -2.15 -23.23
C LYS A 475 16.39 -1.99 -22.82
N ARG A 476 17.16 -3.09 -22.83
CA ARG A 476 18.60 -3.11 -22.59
C ARG A 476 19.34 -2.09 -23.46
N LEU A 477 18.92 -1.93 -24.71
CA LEU A 477 19.55 -0.97 -25.63
C LEU A 477 19.37 0.48 -25.15
N ILE A 478 18.21 0.82 -24.59
CA ILE A 478 17.95 2.17 -24.06
C ILE A 478 18.90 2.42 -22.89
N TRP A 479 18.96 1.49 -21.93
CA TRP A 479 19.90 1.60 -20.82
C TRP A 479 21.34 1.80 -21.29
N ARG A 480 21.85 0.95 -22.18
CA ARG A 480 23.24 1.06 -22.68
C ARG A 480 23.50 2.39 -23.38
N THR A 481 22.57 2.86 -24.20
CA THR A 481 22.72 4.13 -24.94
C THR A 481 22.71 5.33 -23.99
N GLU A 482 21.73 5.41 -23.09
CA GLU A 482 21.56 6.57 -22.21
C GLU A 482 22.63 6.60 -21.11
N VAL A 483 23.01 5.45 -20.58
CA VAL A 483 24.15 5.33 -19.66
C VAL A 483 25.46 5.76 -20.33
N ARG A 484 25.71 5.30 -21.57
CA ARG A 484 26.90 5.73 -22.32
C ARG A 484 26.91 7.25 -22.53
N THR A 485 25.74 7.81 -22.87
CA THR A 485 25.58 9.26 -23.04
C THR A 485 25.91 10.02 -21.76
N ALA A 486 25.39 9.58 -20.61
CA ALA A 486 25.70 10.17 -19.30
C ALA A 486 27.18 10.03 -18.93
N PHE A 487 27.77 8.85 -19.15
CA PHE A 487 29.20 8.60 -18.93
C PHE A 487 30.08 9.52 -19.77
N ASP A 488 29.79 9.65 -21.07
CA ASP A 488 30.55 10.49 -22.00
C ASP A 488 30.38 11.99 -21.68
N ALA A 489 29.19 12.42 -21.25
CA ALA A 489 28.95 13.78 -20.77
C ALA A 489 29.81 14.08 -19.53
N MET A 490 29.76 13.22 -18.52
CA MET A 490 30.53 13.47 -17.30
C MET A 490 32.04 13.36 -17.51
N CYS A 491 32.51 12.45 -18.37
CA CYS A 491 33.91 12.42 -18.78
C CYS A 491 34.35 13.76 -19.38
N ARG A 492 33.51 14.41 -20.19
CA ARG A 492 33.84 15.70 -20.81
C ARG A 492 33.91 16.83 -19.79
N GLU A 493 33.00 16.88 -18.83
CA GLU A 493 33.01 17.87 -17.75
C GLU A 493 34.22 17.72 -16.82
N LEU A 494 34.63 16.47 -16.55
CA LEU A 494 35.74 16.14 -15.67
C LEU A 494 37.12 16.28 -16.33
N ARG A 495 37.19 16.34 -17.67
CA ARG A 495 38.45 16.45 -18.41
C ARG A 495 39.21 17.73 -18.01
N GLY A 496 40.43 17.55 -17.52
CA GLY A 496 41.30 18.65 -17.09
C GLY A 496 41.02 19.15 -15.67
N VAL A 497 39.98 18.62 -15.00
CA VAL A 497 39.67 18.88 -13.58
C VAL A 497 40.24 17.76 -12.70
N VAL A 498 40.22 16.52 -13.17
CA VAL A 498 40.66 15.31 -12.47
C VAL A 498 41.59 14.46 -13.33
N GLU A 499 42.44 13.63 -12.69
CA GLU A 499 43.43 12.79 -13.39
C GLU A 499 42.78 11.59 -14.12
N GLU A 500 41.72 11.01 -13.56
CA GLU A 500 41.03 9.82 -14.11
C GLU A 500 39.53 10.07 -14.28
N PRO A 501 39.11 10.89 -15.28
CA PRO A 501 37.71 11.23 -15.50
C PRO A 501 36.86 9.99 -15.80
N GLU A 502 37.40 8.99 -16.50
CA GLU A 502 36.69 7.75 -16.83
C GLU A 502 36.37 6.91 -15.57
N ARG A 503 37.28 6.87 -14.59
CA ARG A 503 37.06 6.11 -13.35
C ARG A 503 35.92 6.73 -12.55
N LEU A 504 35.97 8.05 -12.33
CA LEU A 504 34.91 8.78 -11.63
C LEU A 504 33.58 8.75 -12.39
N ALA A 505 33.63 8.79 -13.72
CA ALA A 505 32.46 8.61 -14.58
C ALA A 505 31.78 7.26 -14.39
N SER A 506 32.57 6.19 -14.38
CA SER A 506 32.07 4.84 -14.12
C SER A 506 31.48 4.74 -12.71
N GLU A 507 32.21 5.20 -11.68
CA GLU A 507 31.77 5.14 -10.29
C GLU A 507 30.44 5.85 -10.06
N HIS A 508 30.24 7.04 -10.65
CA HIS A 508 28.98 7.77 -10.52
C HIS A 508 27.81 7.05 -11.18
N VAL A 509 27.97 6.63 -12.43
CA VAL A 509 26.90 5.95 -13.17
C VAL A 509 26.52 4.65 -12.48
N LEU A 510 27.50 3.86 -12.02
CA LEU A 510 27.24 2.62 -11.29
C LEU A 510 26.55 2.92 -9.94
N ALA A 511 26.97 3.95 -9.21
CA ALA A 511 26.31 4.34 -7.97
C ALA A 511 24.83 4.72 -8.17
N VAL A 512 24.49 5.40 -9.27
CA VAL A 512 23.09 5.71 -9.64
C VAL A 512 22.29 4.43 -9.83
N LEU A 513 22.84 3.45 -10.55
CA LEU A 513 22.17 2.16 -10.81
C LEU A 513 22.05 1.30 -9.55
N GLU A 514 23.10 1.29 -8.72
CA GLU A 514 23.11 0.61 -7.41
C GLU A 514 22.05 1.17 -6.46
N GLU A 515 21.79 2.48 -6.48
CA GLU A 515 20.65 3.07 -5.78
C GLU A 515 19.34 2.43 -6.24
N GLY A 516 19.14 2.29 -7.55
CA GLY A 516 17.97 1.61 -8.12
C GLY A 516 17.79 0.18 -7.63
N THR A 517 18.88 -0.58 -7.41
CA THR A 517 18.79 -1.96 -6.91
C THR A 517 18.22 -2.07 -5.49
N LYS A 518 18.28 -0.98 -4.71
CA LYS A 518 17.67 -0.93 -3.37
C LYS A 518 16.15 -0.86 -3.42
N HIS A 519 15.60 -0.34 -4.53
CA HIS A 519 14.17 -0.21 -4.75
C HIS A 519 13.61 -1.35 -5.61
N ILE A 520 14.37 -1.77 -6.63
CA ILE A 520 13.92 -2.70 -7.66
C ILE A 520 14.91 -3.86 -7.77
N GLY A 521 14.57 -4.96 -7.12
CA GLY A 521 15.22 -6.26 -7.29
C GLY A 521 15.19 -6.72 -8.73
N GLY A 522 16.27 -7.38 -9.16
CA GLY A 522 16.50 -7.75 -10.56
C GLY A 522 17.28 -6.70 -11.36
N LEU A 523 17.35 -5.42 -10.94
CA LEU A 523 18.18 -4.40 -11.61
C LEU A 523 19.68 -4.63 -11.44
N ASP A 524 20.11 -5.49 -10.51
CA ASP A 524 21.52 -5.88 -10.38
C ASP A 524 22.05 -6.57 -11.65
N THR A 525 21.18 -7.15 -12.50
CA THR A 525 21.60 -7.59 -13.84
C THR A 525 22.07 -6.46 -14.73
N LEU A 526 21.39 -5.32 -14.63
CA LEU A 526 21.70 -4.16 -15.42
C LEU A 526 23.02 -3.55 -14.96
N VAL A 527 23.25 -3.45 -13.65
CA VAL A 527 24.53 -2.96 -13.09
C VAL A 527 25.69 -3.77 -13.68
N THR A 528 25.60 -5.10 -13.60
CA THR A 528 26.62 -6.01 -14.11
C THR A 528 26.81 -5.90 -15.64
N ASP A 529 25.72 -5.74 -16.40
CA ASP A 529 25.78 -5.58 -17.86
C ASP A 529 26.38 -4.23 -18.28
N ILE A 530 26.11 -3.17 -17.53
CA ILE A 530 26.65 -1.83 -17.75
C ILE A 530 28.13 -1.77 -17.36
N GLU A 531 28.52 -2.36 -16.23
CA GLU A 531 29.92 -2.46 -15.80
C GLU A 531 30.76 -3.14 -16.89
N ALA A 532 30.34 -4.33 -17.36
CA ALA A 532 31.02 -5.03 -18.45
C ALA A 532 31.08 -4.18 -19.73
N MET A 533 30.01 -3.44 -20.05
CA MET A 533 29.99 -2.54 -21.22
C MET A 533 30.98 -1.37 -21.07
N LEU A 534 31.11 -0.79 -19.88
CA LEU A 534 32.04 0.32 -19.62
C LEU A 534 33.50 -0.15 -19.66
N GLU A 535 33.79 -1.36 -19.18
CA GLU A 535 35.11 -2.00 -19.25
C GLU A 535 35.47 -2.52 -20.65
N GLY A 536 34.53 -2.49 -21.61
CA GLY A 536 34.73 -3.06 -22.95
C GLY A 536 34.71 -4.60 -22.98
N GLY A 537 34.23 -5.23 -21.91
CA GLY A 537 34.12 -6.67 -21.74
C GLY A 537 32.74 -7.23 -22.11
N GLU A 538 32.57 -8.53 -21.81
CA GLU A 538 31.30 -9.25 -21.91
C GLU A 538 30.96 -9.88 -20.56
N LEU A 539 29.68 -10.22 -20.38
CA LEU A 539 29.21 -10.97 -19.22
C LEU A 539 29.92 -12.33 -19.10
N SER A 540 30.48 -12.60 -17.91
CA SER A 540 31.19 -13.85 -17.62
C SER A 540 30.25 -15.06 -17.67
N GLY A 541 30.64 -16.10 -18.43
CA GLY A 541 29.87 -17.34 -18.54
C GLY A 541 29.73 -18.12 -17.23
N ASP A 542 30.71 -18.03 -16.34
CA ASP A 542 30.69 -18.70 -15.03
C ASP A 542 29.62 -18.10 -14.11
N PHE A 543 29.44 -16.77 -14.18
CA PHE A 543 28.41 -16.07 -13.43
C PHE A 543 27.00 -16.46 -13.92
N VAL A 544 26.80 -16.57 -15.24
CA VAL A 544 25.52 -17.03 -15.82
C VAL A 544 25.18 -18.44 -15.35
N GLN A 545 26.17 -19.34 -15.26
CA GLN A 545 25.96 -20.70 -14.80
C GLN A 545 25.56 -20.75 -13.32
N LEU A 546 26.19 -19.94 -12.47
CA LEU A 546 25.85 -19.84 -11.04
C LEU A 546 24.41 -19.37 -10.82
N VAL A 547 23.98 -18.33 -11.55
CA VAL A 547 22.60 -17.79 -11.43
C VAL A 547 21.56 -18.81 -11.91
N ARG A 548 21.88 -19.63 -12.92
CA ARG A 548 21.01 -20.73 -13.38
C ARG A 548 20.83 -21.80 -12.31
N GLU A 549 21.92 -22.21 -11.67
CA GLU A 549 21.88 -23.22 -10.61
C GLU A 549 21.07 -22.73 -9.40
N GLU A 550 21.20 -21.45 -9.05
CA GLU A 550 20.38 -20.81 -8.01
C GLU A 550 18.89 -20.84 -8.37
N ARG A 551 18.54 -20.41 -9.59
CA ARG A 551 17.16 -20.46 -10.10
C ARG A 551 16.59 -21.87 -10.00
N ASP A 552 17.31 -22.86 -10.50
CA ASP A 552 16.82 -24.24 -10.55
C ASP A 552 16.60 -24.82 -9.15
N ARG A 553 17.45 -24.45 -8.18
CA ARG A 553 17.30 -24.82 -6.78
C ARG A 553 16.07 -24.18 -6.14
N GLN A 554 15.87 -22.88 -6.31
CA GLN A 554 14.70 -22.18 -5.75
C GLN A 554 13.40 -22.64 -6.38
N ARG A 555 13.40 -22.91 -7.70
CA ARG A 555 12.25 -23.50 -8.38
C ARG A 555 11.80 -24.80 -7.72
N GLN A 556 12.74 -25.70 -7.42
CA GLN A 556 12.45 -26.97 -6.76
C GLN A 556 11.83 -26.76 -5.37
N GLN A 557 12.30 -25.76 -4.61
CA GLN A 557 11.75 -25.41 -3.31
C GLN A 557 10.31 -24.87 -3.43
N HIS A 558 10.04 -23.94 -4.35
CA HIS A 558 8.71 -23.35 -4.57
C HIS A 558 7.66 -24.38 -5.00
N VAL A 559 8.03 -25.28 -5.92
CA VAL A 559 7.14 -26.36 -6.37
C VAL A 559 6.71 -27.27 -5.20
N GLN A 560 7.58 -27.45 -4.20
CA GLN A 560 7.32 -28.29 -3.02
C GLN A 560 6.53 -27.57 -1.91
N LEU A 561 6.68 -26.26 -1.74
CA LEU A 561 6.09 -25.49 -0.63
C LEU A 561 4.66 -24.96 -0.89
N LEU A 562 4.32 -24.65 -2.14
CA LEU A 562 3.07 -23.97 -2.50
C LEU A 562 2.05 -24.93 -3.13
N VAL A 563 1.39 -25.75 -2.30
CA VAL A 563 0.52 -26.83 -2.76
C VAL A 563 -0.93 -26.38 -3.06
N SER A 564 -1.44 -25.34 -2.40
CA SER A 564 -2.83 -24.88 -2.52
C SER A 564 -3.02 -23.73 -3.52
N GLU A 565 -4.05 -23.83 -4.36
CA GLU A 565 -4.45 -22.81 -5.36
C GLU A 565 -4.76 -21.45 -4.74
N ASP A 566 -5.37 -21.42 -3.54
CA ASP A 566 -5.77 -20.20 -2.82
C ASP A 566 -4.61 -19.25 -2.45
N ARG A 567 -3.37 -19.72 -2.57
CA ARG A 567 -2.17 -18.91 -2.30
C ARG A 567 -1.65 -18.18 -3.53
N TRP A 568 -2.21 -18.44 -4.71
CA TRP A 568 -1.72 -17.88 -5.97
C TRP A 568 -2.58 -16.71 -6.45
N PRO A 569 -2.00 -15.74 -7.16
CA PRO A 569 -2.76 -14.57 -7.63
C PRO A 569 -3.89 -15.00 -8.59
N PRO A 570 -5.16 -14.69 -8.28
CA PRO A 570 -6.28 -15.11 -9.11
C PRO A 570 -6.34 -14.36 -10.45
N GLY A 571 -6.97 -15.01 -11.44
CA GLY A 571 -7.29 -14.42 -12.75
C GLY A 571 -6.13 -14.35 -13.75
N TYR A 572 -4.93 -14.74 -13.34
CA TYR A 572 -3.75 -14.71 -14.19
C TYR A 572 -3.61 -16.00 -15.00
N THR A 573 -3.38 -15.86 -16.31
CA THR A 573 -3.20 -17.01 -17.18
C THR A 573 -1.98 -16.87 -18.07
N ARG A 574 -1.50 -17.98 -18.61
CA ARG A 574 -0.47 -17.95 -19.65
C ARG A 574 -0.90 -17.17 -20.91
N GLN A 575 -2.21 -17.03 -21.14
CA GLN A 575 -2.72 -16.30 -22.31
C GLN A 575 -2.33 -14.83 -22.27
N ASP A 576 -2.18 -14.25 -21.08
CA ASP A 576 -1.72 -12.88 -20.84
C ASP A 576 -0.35 -12.59 -21.45
N TRP A 577 0.46 -13.64 -21.63
CA TRP A 577 1.81 -13.59 -22.18
C TRP A 577 1.95 -14.37 -23.48
N SER A 578 0.84 -14.81 -24.08
CA SER A 578 0.90 -15.74 -25.21
C SER A 578 1.60 -15.18 -26.43
N GLU A 579 1.59 -13.86 -26.65
CA GLU A 579 2.34 -13.23 -27.74
C GLU A 579 3.85 -13.21 -27.46
N VAL A 580 4.24 -12.97 -26.21
CA VAL A 580 5.64 -12.95 -25.76
C VAL A 580 6.22 -14.36 -25.73
N LEU A 581 5.50 -15.32 -25.14
CA LEU A 581 5.93 -16.70 -24.92
C LEU A 581 5.82 -17.62 -26.14
N ARG A 582 5.41 -17.11 -27.32
CA ARG A 582 5.43 -17.86 -28.58
C ARG A 582 6.84 -18.09 -29.11
N GLU A 583 7.84 -17.35 -28.62
CA GLU A 583 9.23 -17.51 -29.02
C GLU A 583 9.78 -18.87 -28.54
N PRO A 584 10.17 -19.79 -29.44
CA PRO A 584 10.64 -21.13 -29.07
C PRO A 584 11.89 -21.14 -28.18
N ARG A 585 12.68 -20.06 -28.19
CA ARG A 585 13.83 -19.90 -27.28
C ARG A 585 13.39 -19.70 -25.83
N LEU A 586 12.26 -19.04 -25.58
CA LEU A 586 11.72 -18.82 -24.23
C LEU A 586 11.25 -20.12 -23.56
N LEU A 587 10.81 -21.10 -24.36
CA LEU A 587 10.44 -22.44 -23.87
C LEU A 587 11.64 -23.19 -23.26
N LYS A 588 12.87 -22.75 -23.51
CA LYS A 588 14.09 -23.32 -22.91
C LYS A 588 14.47 -22.65 -21.58
N PHE A 589 14.01 -21.42 -21.34
CA PHE A 589 14.31 -20.62 -20.14
C PHE A 589 13.22 -20.74 -19.07
N GLY A 590 11.96 -20.76 -19.52
CA GLY A 590 10.85 -21.13 -18.67
C GLY A 590 10.98 -22.61 -18.37
N GLY A 591 11.16 -22.96 -17.10
CA GLY A 591 11.07 -24.33 -16.64
C GLY A 591 9.68 -24.87 -16.93
N TRP A 592 9.47 -25.35 -18.14
CA TRP A 592 8.24 -25.97 -18.59
C TRP A 592 8.06 -27.23 -17.77
N ASP A 593 7.12 -27.20 -16.85
CA ASP A 593 6.52 -28.43 -16.37
C ASP A 593 5.17 -28.56 -17.10
N PRO A 594 5.09 -29.38 -18.16
CA PRO A 594 3.81 -29.65 -18.83
C PRO A 594 2.78 -30.30 -17.88
N GLU A 595 3.20 -30.81 -16.72
CA GLU A 595 2.35 -31.34 -15.65
C GLU A 595 2.01 -30.30 -14.56
N SER A 596 2.61 -29.10 -14.60
CA SER A 596 2.30 -28.05 -13.61
C SER A 596 0.86 -27.58 -13.76
N TYR A 597 0.17 -27.51 -12.63
CA TYR A 597 -1.19 -26.96 -12.56
C TYR A 597 -1.25 -25.58 -13.22
N ARG A 598 -2.30 -25.35 -14.04
CA ARG A 598 -2.46 -24.14 -14.88
C ARG A 598 -2.32 -22.81 -14.12
N TRP A 599 -2.62 -22.80 -12.83
CA TRP A 599 -2.53 -21.62 -11.95
C TRP A 599 -1.11 -21.26 -11.51
N ARG A 600 -0.11 -22.16 -11.62
CA ARG A 600 1.30 -21.88 -11.26
C ARG A 600 2.12 -21.28 -12.39
N GLN A 601 1.78 -21.62 -13.63
CA GLN A 601 2.52 -21.22 -14.84
C GLN A 601 2.82 -19.71 -14.91
N PRO A 602 1.85 -18.82 -14.61
CA PRO A 602 2.09 -17.38 -14.46
C PRO A 602 3.37 -17.00 -13.73
N THR A 603 3.59 -17.56 -12.55
CA THR A 603 4.69 -17.16 -11.67
C THR A 603 6.05 -17.60 -12.21
N PHE A 604 6.08 -18.68 -12.98
CA PHE A 604 7.30 -19.14 -13.65
C PHE A 604 7.56 -18.41 -14.97
N ASP A 605 6.52 -18.08 -15.72
CA ASP A 605 6.64 -17.50 -17.05
C ASP A 605 6.90 -15.98 -17.03
N THR A 606 6.35 -15.28 -16.04
CA THR A 606 6.38 -13.80 -16.00
C THR A 606 7.79 -13.21 -15.90
N PRO A 607 8.69 -13.69 -15.03
CA PRO A 607 10.05 -13.16 -14.96
C PRO A 607 10.80 -13.33 -16.29
N VAL A 608 10.59 -14.47 -16.96
CA VAL A 608 11.20 -14.78 -18.26
C VAL A 608 10.64 -13.87 -19.35
N ALA A 609 9.33 -13.66 -19.36
CA ALA A 609 8.67 -12.79 -20.33
C ALA A 609 9.06 -11.32 -20.14
N ALA A 610 9.17 -10.85 -18.89
CA ALA A 610 9.66 -9.51 -18.56
C ALA A 610 11.09 -9.30 -19.04
N ALA A 611 11.99 -10.26 -18.79
CA ALA A 611 13.35 -10.20 -19.31
C ALA A 611 13.35 -10.13 -20.84
N TRP A 612 12.53 -10.93 -21.53
CA TRP A 612 12.44 -10.91 -22.99
C TRP A 612 11.95 -9.59 -23.59
N CYS A 613 11.00 -8.90 -22.95
CA CYS A 613 10.57 -7.55 -23.33
C CYS A 613 11.74 -6.56 -23.39
N CYS A 614 12.80 -6.79 -22.62
CA CYS A 614 13.95 -5.90 -22.61
C CYS A 614 14.89 -6.09 -23.80
N PHE A 615 14.72 -7.18 -24.57
CA PHE A 615 15.56 -7.49 -25.73
C PHE A 615 14.82 -7.40 -27.06
N ALA A 616 13.58 -7.90 -27.12
CA ALA A 616 12.94 -8.18 -28.41
C ALA A 616 11.46 -7.78 -28.51
N SER A 617 10.67 -7.97 -27.45
CA SER A 617 9.23 -7.70 -27.49
C SER A 617 8.87 -6.31 -26.96
N VAL A 618 7.81 -5.71 -27.51
CA VAL A 618 7.21 -4.51 -26.92
C VAL A 618 6.22 -4.96 -25.83
N PRO A 619 6.32 -4.46 -24.59
CA PRO A 619 5.35 -4.78 -23.55
C PRO A 619 3.95 -4.29 -23.97
N THR A 620 2.93 -5.09 -23.69
CA THR A 620 1.53 -4.66 -23.83
C THR A 620 1.16 -3.72 -22.68
N PRO A 621 0.08 -2.91 -22.78
CA PRO A 621 -0.33 -2.00 -21.71
C PRO A 621 -0.55 -2.67 -20.34
N GLN A 622 -0.92 -3.96 -20.32
CA GLN A 622 -1.10 -4.75 -19.09
C GLN A 622 0.21 -5.28 -18.49
N THR A 623 1.28 -5.36 -19.28
CA THR A 623 2.55 -6.01 -18.91
C THR A 623 3.17 -5.44 -17.63
N PRO A 624 3.27 -4.11 -17.43
CA PRO A 624 3.82 -3.54 -16.19
C PRO A 624 3.09 -4.02 -14.94
N PHE A 625 1.75 -3.99 -14.96
CA PHE A 625 0.95 -4.46 -13.83
C PHE A 625 1.15 -5.94 -13.54
N LEU A 626 1.20 -6.78 -14.58
CA LEU A 626 1.43 -8.21 -14.45
C LEU A 626 2.79 -8.51 -13.79
N VAL A 627 3.85 -7.79 -14.21
CA VAL A 627 5.19 -7.89 -13.63
C VAL A 627 5.20 -7.51 -12.16
N LYS A 628 4.67 -6.34 -11.82
CA LYS A 628 4.61 -5.86 -10.43
C LYS A 628 3.82 -6.80 -9.53
N ARG A 629 2.67 -7.29 -10.00
CA ARG A 629 1.82 -8.21 -9.24
C ARG A 629 2.52 -9.53 -8.94
N MET A 630 3.22 -10.11 -9.92
CA MET A 630 3.98 -11.34 -9.69
C MET A 630 5.18 -11.13 -8.78
N ARG A 631 5.89 -10.01 -8.95
CA ARG A 631 7.02 -9.65 -8.08
C ARG A 631 6.56 -9.37 -6.64
N ALA A 632 5.42 -8.71 -6.45
CA ALA A 632 4.85 -8.48 -5.11
C ALA A 632 4.40 -9.77 -4.43
N HIS A 633 3.97 -10.77 -5.21
CA HIS A 633 3.58 -12.08 -4.69
C HIS A 633 4.78 -12.90 -4.19
N GLU A 634 5.82 -13.03 -5.01
CA GLU A 634 7.01 -13.85 -4.71
C GLU A 634 8.30 -13.15 -5.20
N PRO A 635 8.79 -12.11 -4.49
CA PRO A 635 9.87 -11.26 -4.98
C PRO A 635 11.18 -12.03 -5.17
N GLY A 636 11.55 -12.89 -4.22
CA GLY A 636 12.80 -13.65 -4.27
C GLY A 636 12.88 -14.59 -5.49
N TRP A 637 11.80 -15.33 -5.76
CA TRP A 637 11.70 -16.17 -6.95
C TRP A 637 11.71 -15.31 -8.23
N PHE A 638 10.87 -14.26 -8.27
CA PHE A 638 10.74 -13.40 -9.43
C PHE A 638 12.11 -12.85 -9.84
N ASP A 639 12.82 -12.24 -8.89
CA ASP A 639 14.09 -11.57 -9.15
C ASP A 639 15.14 -12.57 -9.65
N ILE A 640 15.28 -13.76 -9.04
CA ILE A 640 16.25 -14.76 -9.48
C ILE A 640 15.92 -15.32 -10.87
N ALA A 641 14.64 -15.60 -11.14
CA ALA A 641 14.21 -16.10 -12.44
C ALA A 641 14.39 -15.05 -13.55
N TYR A 642 14.09 -13.78 -13.25
CA TYR A 642 14.34 -12.65 -14.14
C TYR A 642 15.83 -12.52 -14.45
N ARG A 643 16.69 -12.57 -13.42
CA ARG A 643 18.15 -12.48 -13.57
C ARG A 643 18.70 -13.57 -14.48
N ALA A 644 18.34 -14.81 -14.22
CA ALA A 644 18.75 -15.94 -15.05
C ALA A 644 18.34 -15.73 -16.52
N ALA A 645 17.06 -15.40 -16.77
CA ALA A 645 16.57 -15.17 -18.12
C ALA A 645 17.27 -14.01 -18.81
N TRP A 646 17.48 -12.89 -18.11
CA TRP A 646 18.16 -11.71 -18.64
C TRP A 646 19.58 -12.02 -19.13
N TYR A 647 20.40 -12.67 -18.29
CA TYR A 647 21.78 -12.99 -18.64
C TYR A 647 21.88 -13.93 -19.82
N GLU A 648 21.00 -14.94 -19.88
CA GLU A 648 20.95 -15.86 -21.01
C GLU A 648 20.64 -15.14 -22.33
N LEU A 649 19.70 -14.20 -22.29
CA LEU A 649 19.32 -13.39 -23.45
C LEU A 649 20.42 -12.41 -23.87
N ALA A 650 21.10 -11.79 -22.90
CA ALA A 650 22.24 -10.91 -23.16
C ALA A 650 23.37 -11.65 -23.88
N CYS A 651 23.76 -12.83 -23.39
CA CYS A 651 24.79 -13.64 -24.04
C CYS A 651 24.41 -14.07 -25.46
N ILE A 652 23.13 -14.37 -25.72
CA ILE A 652 22.66 -14.71 -27.08
C ILE A 652 22.78 -13.51 -28.01
N GLN A 653 22.40 -12.31 -27.55
CA GLN A 653 22.47 -11.10 -28.35
C GLN A 653 23.92 -10.70 -28.66
N ASP A 654 24.82 -10.80 -27.67
CA ASP A 654 26.23 -10.42 -27.83
C ASP A 654 26.97 -11.39 -28.77
N ARG A 655 26.71 -12.70 -28.68
CA ARG A 655 27.21 -13.69 -29.66
C ARG A 655 26.70 -13.44 -31.07
N ALA A 656 25.42 -13.06 -31.21
CA ALA A 656 24.84 -12.74 -32.51
C ALA A 656 25.45 -11.48 -33.15
N ARG A 657 25.89 -10.50 -32.34
CA ARG A 657 26.63 -9.33 -32.82
C ARG A 657 28.03 -9.69 -33.31
N LYS A 658 28.78 -10.52 -32.57
CA LYS A 658 30.11 -10.99 -32.98
C LYS A 658 30.07 -11.68 -34.35
N ASN A 659 29.16 -12.63 -34.54
CA ASN A 659 28.99 -13.35 -35.80
C ASN A 659 28.52 -12.49 -36.99
N ARG A 660 28.13 -11.22 -36.78
CA ARG A 660 27.78 -10.26 -37.86
C ARG A 660 28.93 -9.31 -38.19
N ASN A 661 29.89 -9.16 -37.29
CA ASN A 661 31.07 -8.31 -37.46
C ASN A 661 32.29 -9.10 -37.99
N ASP A 662 32.26 -10.43 -37.86
CA ASP A 662 33.12 -11.39 -38.58
C ASP A 662 32.48 -11.75 -39.94
#